data_AF-A0A3N2N743-F1
#
_entry.id   AF-A0A3N2N743-F1
#
_cell.length_a   1.000
_cell.length_b   1.000
_cell.length_c   1.000
_cell.angle_alpha   90.00
_cell.angle_beta   90.00
_cell.angle_gamma   90.00
#
_symmetry.space_group_name_H-M   'P 1'
#
loop_
_entity.id
_entity.type
_entity.pdbx_description
1 polymer ?
#
loop_
_entity_poly.entity_id
_entity_poly.type
_entity_poly.pdbx_seq_one_letter_code
_entity_poly.pdbx_strand_id
1 'polypeptide(L)'
;MKKSLLSLRGLLTAAIAIITFGANAQTWDFTTLGTTDKNNLNADKVNWTYDSDKERWGNGLVLSNQTLIANGQELDFTKGLHVSATKADQVRIDPKTGCFTLNASEATITIPSLKAGDNITVLAKCSSSSVARYVLASNVTASAGFSEESAATSKTNVTHKGTVTADGDVTLSTNGGMYFYKIEVTGEGEGPVGPTPSDPDHAVAMNPMANQMMLTIADNSVKYYNTAELESVDLDKTTGKVTVTPKAADWTDEYLRNVSTISFTKGIPTGSEGEIINRGVNITEAKGWLESAYVKWTPFEGATSYNVYVKGGKYADYTRIDRELVRDYGTYGRADMVGLPANVYALKVVPVIDGTEDTASASEATDMSVKAHDRSGFAFLRNAVTAPYDGSGIGAYKENGELKDNATVIYVTAETAKTVTCKVFYDKAYREFTGLQAIMDALQKGTAKEPICVRIVGTIKDTDMDSFSSSAEGLQIKGKNAYAPVNVTVEGIGDDATTWGFGFLIRNCSSVEMRNFANMCCMDDALSFDTQNAHCWVHHMDFFYGSVGGDKDQAKGDGTVDIKGNTRYITVAYNHFWDNGKTSLCGMKSESTEDYADYHHNWFDHSDSRHPRVRTITTHVWNNYYDGVAKYGVGATMGSSIFVESNFYRHTKDPMMISKQGTDGKGDGTFSGEDGGMIKSFGNLYAEKGASSNYTVITHTASADDFDCYEASSRDEQVPASYVTKFGNTSYSNFDTNPSLMHTYTAQPAAEVPATVMGFYGAGRLNKGDFQWTFDNATEDTNYDVISALKTALVNYSSKLVKIF
;
A
#
# COMPACT_ATOMS: atom_id res chain seq x y z
N MET A 1 -20.82 23.26 28.66
CA MET A 1 -19.80 22.19 28.54
C MET A 1 -18.54 22.79 27.92
N LYS A 2 -17.35 22.41 28.40
CA LYS A 2 -16.06 23.07 28.11
C LYS A 2 -15.68 22.95 26.63
N LYS A 3 -15.36 24.07 25.95
CA LYS A 3 -14.64 24.08 24.68
C LYS A 3 -13.25 23.48 24.92
N SER A 4 -12.93 22.33 24.31
CA SER A 4 -11.56 21.79 24.34
C SER A 4 -10.75 22.45 23.21
N LEU A 5 -9.99 23.50 23.52
CA LEU A 5 -8.92 23.94 22.63
C LEU A 5 -7.76 22.92 22.76
N LEU A 6 -7.46 22.20 21.68
CA LEU A 6 -6.23 21.42 21.57
C LEU A 6 -5.22 22.24 20.75
N SER A 7 -4.23 22.83 21.40
CA SER A 7 -3.14 23.52 20.70
C SER A 7 -2.24 22.52 19.97
N LEU A 8 -1.68 22.90 18.82
CA LEU A 8 -0.79 22.07 17.99
C LEU A 8 0.39 21.43 18.77
N ARG A 9 0.86 22.09 19.83
CA ARG A 9 1.92 21.55 20.73
C ARG A 9 1.53 20.26 21.44
N GLY A 10 0.24 20.01 21.66
CA GLY A 10 -0.27 18.77 22.26
C GLY A 10 -0.50 17.63 21.26
N LEU A 11 -0.65 17.94 19.96
CA LEU A 11 -0.82 16.96 18.88
C LEU A 11 0.53 16.36 18.44
N LEU A 12 1.64 17.10 18.56
CA LEU A 12 2.98 16.59 18.21
C LEU A 12 3.47 15.43 19.11
N THR A 13 2.80 15.14 20.23
CA THR A 13 3.23 14.11 21.19
C THR A 13 2.19 13.00 21.42
N ALA A 14 1.05 13.02 20.73
CA ALA A 14 -0.03 12.07 20.99
C ALA A 14 -0.64 11.52 19.69
N ALA A 15 -0.76 10.20 19.68
CA ALA A 15 -1.41 9.35 18.71
C ALA A 15 -2.62 9.96 17.98
N ILE A 16 -2.63 9.68 16.67
CA ILE A 16 -3.77 9.48 15.76
C ILE A 16 -5.13 9.58 16.46
N ALA A 17 -5.80 10.72 16.30
CA ALA A 17 -7.23 10.82 16.54
C ALA A 17 -7.94 10.62 15.19
N ILE A 18 -8.24 9.35 14.83
CA ILE A 18 -9.24 9.06 13.80
C ILE A 18 -10.59 9.48 14.41
N ILE A 19 -11.08 10.64 14.00
CA ILE A 19 -12.45 11.08 14.32
C ILE A 19 -13.29 10.74 13.10
N THR A 20 -13.91 9.56 13.11
CA THR A 20 -14.95 9.20 12.13
C THR A 20 -16.26 9.86 12.55
N PHE A 21 -16.83 10.67 11.66
CA PHE A 21 -18.20 11.16 11.82
C PHE A 21 -19.15 10.01 11.41
N GLY A 22 -19.92 9.48 12.37
CA GLY A 22 -20.79 8.32 12.17
C GLY A 22 -22.09 8.64 11.41
N ALA A 23 -22.56 7.63 10.66
CA ALA A 23 -23.84 7.47 9.94
C ALA A 23 -24.34 8.65 9.08
N ASN A 24 -24.36 8.42 7.75
CA ASN A 24 -24.92 9.33 6.76
C ASN A 24 -26.41 9.59 7.00
N ALA A 25 -26.85 10.84 6.87
CA ALA A 25 -28.28 11.16 6.81
C ALA A 25 -28.99 10.31 5.74
N GLN A 26 -30.15 9.76 6.07
CA GLN A 26 -30.92 8.89 5.17
C GLN A 26 -32.39 9.27 5.15
N THR A 27 -32.96 9.31 3.95
CA THR A 27 -34.37 9.63 3.73
C THR A 27 -35.01 8.57 2.84
N TRP A 28 -36.10 7.99 3.32
CA TRP A 28 -37.02 7.18 2.54
C TRP A 28 -38.24 8.03 2.20
N ASP A 29 -38.44 8.30 0.91
CA ASP A 29 -39.62 8.97 0.38
C ASP A 29 -40.50 7.95 -0.34
N PHE A 30 -41.67 7.69 0.22
CA PHE A 30 -42.60 6.67 -0.28
C PHE A 30 -43.61 7.24 -1.29
N THR A 31 -43.49 8.51 -1.67
CA THR A 31 -44.44 9.15 -2.59
C THR A 31 -44.29 8.68 -4.04
N THR A 32 -43.13 8.12 -4.41
CA THR A 32 -42.85 7.62 -5.75
C THR A 32 -42.24 6.22 -5.72
N LEU A 33 -42.76 5.32 -6.56
CA LEU A 33 -42.20 3.98 -6.75
C LEU A 33 -41.39 3.92 -8.05
N GLY A 34 -40.13 3.49 -7.97
CA GLY A 34 -39.25 3.35 -9.13
C GLY A 34 -39.71 2.29 -10.12
N THR A 35 -39.32 2.43 -11.39
CA THR A 35 -39.66 1.48 -12.46
C THR A 35 -39.11 0.07 -12.18
N THR A 36 -37.91 -0.02 -11.58
CA THR A 36 -37.27 -1.29 -11.21
C THR A 36 -38.10 -2.06 -10.19
N ASP A 37 -38.46 -1.43 -9.07
CA ASP A 37 -39.30 -2.04 -8.04
C ASP A 37 -40.67 -2.44 -8.59
N LYS A 38 -41.27 -1.58 -9.42
CA LYS A 38 -42.55 -1.90 -10.08
C LYS A 38 -42.44 -3.14 -10.96
N ASN A 39 -41.34 -3.31 -11.69
CA ASN A 39 -41.10 -4.50 -12.50
C ASN A 39 -40.89 -5.75 -11.63
N ASN A 40 -40.10 -5.65 -10.56
CA ASN A 40 -39.85 -6.75 -9.62
C ASN A 40 -41.14 -7.19 -8.91
N LEU A 41 -41.94 -6.24 -8.43
CA LEU A 41 -43.25 -6.49 -7.81
C LEU A 41 -44.25 -7.13 -8.78
N ASN A 42 -44.22 -6.76 -10.06
CA ASN A 42 -45.08 -7.37 -11.08
C ASN A 42 -44.62 -8.78 -11.48
N ALA A 43 -43.32 -9.05 -11.43
CA ALA A 43 -42.74 -10.35 -11.74
C ALA A 43 -43.00 -11.36 -10.60
N ASP A 44 -42.98 -10.92 -9.34
CA ASP A 44 -43.14 -11.78 -8.17
C ASP A 44 -44.60 -12.00 -7.77
N LYS A 45 -45.32 -12.74 -8.60
CA LYS A 45 -46.73 -13.10 -8.34
C LYS A 45 -46.91 -14.12 -7.21
N VAL A 46 -45.82 -14.69 -6.70
CA VAL A 46 -45.86 -15.68 -5.62
C VAL A 46 -45.96 -14.97 -4.28
N ASN A 47 -45.12 -13.94 -4.07
CA ASN A 47 -45.04 -13.23 -2.81
C ASN A 47 -45.82 -11.92 -2.81
N TRP A 48 -46.26 -11.43 -3.97
CA TRP A 48 -46.98 -10.16 -4.08
C TRP A 48 -48.26 -10.31 -4.91
N THR A 49 -49.37 -9.78 -4.37
CA THR A 49 -50.65 -9.72 -5.07
C THR A 49 -50.95 -8.29 -5.49
N TYR A 50 -51.12 -8.05 -6.79
CA TYR A 50 -51.47 -6.74 -7.34
C TYR A 50 -52.99 -6.54 -7.41
N ASP A 51 -53.47 -5.46 -6.79
CA ASP A 51 -54.84 -4.95 -6.89
C ASP A 51 -54.85 -3.81 -7.91
N SER A 52 -55.40 -4.08 -9.10
CA SER A 52 -55.40 -3.14 -10.23
C SER A 52 -56.28 -1.91 -10.02
N ASP A 53 -57.34 -2.02 -9.21
CA ASP A 53 -58.27 -0.91 -8.97
C ASP A 53 -57.62 0.15 -8.06
N LYS A 54 -56.80 -0.33 -7.13
CA LYS A 54 -56.07 0.49 -6.17
C LYS A 54 -54.63 0.81 -6.59
N GLU A 55 -54.12 0.11 -7.61
CA GLU A 55 -52.72 0.14 -8.04
C GLU A 55 -51.77 -0.13 -6.88
N ARG A 56 -51.94 -1.31 -6.27
CA ARG A 56 -51.33 -1.65 -4.99
C ARG A 56 -50.83 -3.08 -4.95
N TRP A 57 -49.66 -3.30 -4.36
CA TRP A 57 -49.14 -4.64 -4.09
C TRP A 57 -49.29 -4.96 -2.60
N GLY A 58 -49.97 -6.06 -2.29
CA GLY A 58 -50.02 -6.64 -0.95
C GLY A 58 -49.00 -7.78 -0.83
N ASN A 59 -48.16 -7.73 0.22
CA ASN A 59 -47.19 -8.78 0.50
C ASN A 59 -47.90 -10.03 1.06
N GLY A 60 -47.66 -11.18 0.47
CA GLY A 60 -48.28 -12.46 0.83
C GLY A 60 -47.57 -13.24 1.94
N LEU A 61 -46.48 -12.71 2.50
CA LEU A 61 -45.61 -13.45 3.42
C LEU A 61 -45.81 -13.03 4.89
N VAL A 62 -45.41 -13.93 5.78
CA VAL A 62 -45.07 -13.61 7.17
C VAL A 62 -43.62 -13.15 7.17
N LEU A 63 -43.35 -11.99 7.79
CA LEU A 63 -42.04 -11.34 7.78
C LEU A 63 -41.52 -11.22 9.21
N SER A 64 -40.24 -11.51 9.43
CA SER A 64 -39.61 -11.42 10.75
C SER A 64 -38.36 -10.54 10.68
N ASN A 65 -38.52 -9.23 10.92
CA ASN A 65 -37.46 -8.23 10.93
C ASN A 65 -36.46 -8.36 9.77
N GLN A 66 -36.98 -8.35 8.54
CA GLN A 66 -36.22 -8.61 7.32
C GLN A 66 -36.51 -7.56 6.25
N THR A 67 -35.63 -7.43 5.27
CA THR A 67 -35.84 -6.52 4.12
C THR A 67 -36.99 -7.00 3.23
N LEU A 68 -37.63 -6.07 2.53
CA LEU A 68 -38.69 -6.41 1.58
C LEU A 68 -38.08 -6.79 0.24
N ILE A 69 -38.39 -8.01 -0.19
CA ILE A 69 -37.87 -8.61 -1.42
C ILE A 69 -39.03 -8.83 -2.39
N ALA A 70 -38.80 -8.54 -3.67
CA ALA A 70 -39.63 -8.99 -4.78
C ALA A 70 -38.73 -9.51 -5.89
N ASN A 71 -39.08 -10.66 -6.47
CA ASN A 71 -38.35 -11.27 -7.58
C ASN A 71 -36.87 -11.53 -7.24
N GLY A 72 -36.61 -11.92 -5.99
CA GLY A 72 -35.26 -12.19 -5.47
C GLY A 72 -34.39 -10.95 -5.23
N GLN A 73 -34.94 -9.74 -5.39
CA GLN A 73 -34.23 -8.47 -5.18
C GLN A 73 -34.87 -7.66 -4.04
N GLU A 74 -34.05 -7.01 -3.22
CA GLU A 74 -34.54 -6.02 -2.25
C GLU A 74 -35.16 -4.83 -3.00
N LEU A 75 -36.27 -4.32 -2.50
CA LEU A 75 -36.95 -3.16 -3.08
C LEU A 75 -36.21 -1.87 -2.71
N ASP A 76 -35.82 -1.08 -3.71
CA ASP A 76 -35.16 0.21 -3.51
C ASP A 76 -36.05 1.16 -2.69
N PHE A 77 -37.37 1.07 -2.88
CA PHE A 77 -38.42 1.80 -2.17
C PHE A 77 -38.34 1.71 -0.65
N THR A 78 -37.81 0.62 -0.09
CA THR A 78 -37.65 0.39 1.35
C THR A 78 -36.24 -0.04 1.73
N LYS A 79 -35.26 0.26 0.89
CA LYS A 79 -33.91 -0.29 1.02
C LYS A 79 -33.29 0.00 2.37
N GLY A 80 -32.79 -1.04 3.04
CA GLY A 80 -32.22 -0.94 4.39
C GLY A 80 -33.23 -0.82 5.52
N LEU A 81 -34.54 -0.75 5.24
CA LEU A 81 -35.58 -0.91 6.27
C LEU A 81 -35.92 -2.38 6.45
N HIS A 82 -36.05 -2.79 7.70
CA HIS A 82 -36.55 -4.11 8.04
C HIS A 82 -38.03 -4.04 8.38
N VAL A 83 -38.79 -5.06 8.02
CA VAL A 83 -40.24 -5.11 8.23
C VAL A 83 -40.61 -6.42 8.91
N SER A 84 -41.54 -6.34 9.87
CA SER A 84 -42.17 -7.51 10.48
C SER A 84 -43.66 -7.52 10.16
N ALA A 85 -44.21 -8.71 9.95
CA ALA A 85 -45.63 -8.96 9.68
C ALA A 85 -45.97 -10.38 10.11
N THR A 86 -47.08 -10.56 10.83
CA THR A 86 -47.49 -11.87 11.35
C THR A 86 -48.42 -12.63 10.40
N LYS A 87 -48.98 -11.95 9.39
CA LYS A 87 -49.91 -12.52 8.39
C LYS A 87 -49.71 -11.85 7.03
N ALA A 88 -50.15 -12.54 5.99
CA ALA A 88 -50.26 -11.98 4.65
C ALA A 88 -51.12 -10.71 4.62
N ASP A 89 -50.81 -9.82 3.67
CA ASP A 89 -51.46 -8.55 3.37
C ASP A 89 -51.44 -7.51 4.52
N GLN A 90 -50.51 -7.68 5.47
CA GLN A 90 -50.23 -6.70 6.51
C GLN A 90 -49.23 -5.62 6.07
N VAL A 91 -48.51 -5.82 4.97
CA VAL A 91 -47.57 -4.86 4.38
C VAL A 91 -47.96 -4.61 2.94
N ARG A 92 -48.08 -3.34 2.54
CA ARG A 92 -48.46 -2.97 1.17
C ARG A 92 -47.64 -1.80 0.62
N ILE A 93 -47.46 -1.81 -0.70
CA ILE A 93 -46.86 -0.72 -1.47
C ILE A 93 -47.94 -0.11 -2.36
N ASP A 94 -48.20 1.19 -2.18
CA ASP A 94 -49.44 1.84 -2.58
C ASP A 94 -49.17 3.12 -3.40
N PRO A 95 -48.51 3.04 -4.59
CA PRO A 95 -47.97 4.20 -5.30
C PRO A 95 -49.02 5.19 -5.79
N LYS A 96 -50.25 4.76 -6.08
CA LYS A 96 -51.35 5.69 -6.41
C LYS A 96 -51.66 6.66 -5.28
N THR A 97 -51.45 6.22 -4.04
CA THR A 97 -51.58 7.06 -2.85
C THR A 97 -50.24 7.62 -2.35
N GLY A 98 -49.13 7.20 -2.98
CA GLY A 98 -47.77 7.61 -2.64
C GLY A 98 -47.37 7.21 -1.22
N CYS A 99 -47.64 5.96 -0.79
CA CYS A 99 -47.28 5.55 0.55
C CYS A 99 -46.84 4.08 0.68
N PHE A 100 -46.09 3.82 1.74
CA PHE A 100 -45.83 2.50 2.29
C PHE A 100 -46.83 2.22 3.43
N THR A 101 -47.50 1.07 3.40
CA THR A 101 -48.62 0.80 4.31
C THR A 101 -48.32 -0.37 5.25
N LEU A 102 -48.45 -0.12 6.55
CA LEU A 102 -48.72 -1.16 7.52
C LEU A 102 -50.24 -1.30 7.63
N ASN A 103 -50.81 -2.48 7.42
CA ASN A 103 -52.27 -2.70 7.38
C ASN A 103 -52.81 -3.39 8.65
N ALA A 104 -51.98 -3.59 9.67
CA ALA A 104 -52.35 -4.19 10.94
C ALA A 104 -51.47 -3.65 12.08
N SER A 105 -51.87 -3.88 13.33
CA SER A 105 -51.13 -3.45 14.53
C SER A 105 -49.89 -4.30 14.81
N GLU A 106 -49.84 -5.50 14.26
CA GLU A 106 -48.75 -6.46 14.45
C GLU A 106 -47.62 -6.29 13.44
N ALA A 107 -47.74 -5.32 12.52
CA ALA A 107 -46.71 -5.01 11.55
C ALA A 107 -45.85 -3.83 12.02
N THR A 108 -44.54 -3.89 11.77
CA THR A 108 -43.59 -2.87 12.22
C THR A 108 -42.56 -2.55 11.15
N ILE A 109 -41.96 -1.35 11.23
CA ILE A 109 -40.79 -0.95 10.44
C ILE A 109 -39.63 -0.77 11.40
N THR A 110 -38.50 -1.41 11.14
CA THR A 110 -37.28 -1.25 11.92
C THR A 110 -36.23 -0.53 11.06
N ILE A 111 -35.64 0.51 11.62
CA ILE A 111 -34.50 1.24 11.09
C ILE A 111 -33.26 0.72 11.82
N PRO A 112 -32.38 -0.04 11.16
CA PRO A 112 -31.28 -0.72 11.83
C PRO A 112 -30.12 0.23 12.17
N SER A 113 -29.40 -0.08 13.26
CA SER A 113 -28.06 0.45 13.57
C SER A 113 -27.94 1.99 13.70
N LEU A 114 -28.93 2.66 14.28
CA LEU A 114 -28.86 4.10 14.55
C LEU A 114 -27.94 4.43 15.73
N LYS A 115 -27.46 5.67 15.81
CA LYS A 115 -26.60 6.16 16.89
C LYS A 115 -27.38 7.00 17.90
N ALA A 116 -26.99 6.93 19.16
CA ALA A 116 -27.54 7.81 20.19
C ALA A 116 -27.35 9.28 19.76
N GLY A 117 -28.43 10.06 19.78
CA GLY A 117 -28.42 11.46 19.33
C GLY A 117 -28.96 11.69 17.91
N ASP A 118 -29.15 10.64 17.10
CA ASP A 118 -29.79 10.77 15.78
C ASP A 118 -31.24 11.24 15.92
N ASN A 119 -31.67 12.12 15.02
CA ASN A 119 -33.03 12.63 14.95
C ASN A 119 -33.83 11.91 13.86
N ILE A 120 -35.02 11.45 14.22
CA ILE A 120 -35.93 10.73 13.35
C ILE A 120 -37.17 11.58 13.10
N THR A 121 -37.52 11.76 11.84
CA THR A 121 -38.77 12.36 11.38
C THR A 121 -39.57 11.37 10.55
N VAL A 122 -40.83 11.14 10.92
CA VAL A 122 -41.74 10.25 10.19
C VAL A 122 -43.00 11.02 9.82
N LEU A 123 -43.36 10.98 8.54
CA LEU A 123 -44.63 11.53 8.04
C LEU A 123 -45.60 10.38 7.81
N ALA A 124 -46.65 10.30 8.61
CA ALA A 124 -47.62 9.22 8.57
C ALA A 124 -49.07 9.72 8.62
N LYS A 125 -50.03 8.86 8.27
CA LYS A 125 -51.46 9.20 8.23
C LYS A 125 -52.33 7.99 8.57
N CYS A 126 -53.37 8.24 9.35
CA CYS A 126 -54.33 7.22 9.74
C CYS A 126 -55.05 6.63 8.51
N SER A 127 -55.10 5.30 8.45
CA SER A 127 -55.77 4.58 7.36
C SER A 127 -57.29 4.42 7.56
N SER A 128 -57.85 4.86 8.69
CA SER A 128 -59.27 4.75 9.04
C SER A 128 -59.89 6.12 9.32
N SER A 129 -61.13 6.34 8.86
CA SER A 129 -61.92 7.53 9.21
C SER A 129 -62.79 7.36 10.45
N SER A 130 -62.86 6.15 11.02
CA SER A 130 -63.74 5.82 12.15
C SER A 130 -63.01 5.31 13.39
N VAL A 131 -61.74 4.91 13.26
CA VAL A 131 -60.93 4.39 14.37
C VAL A 131 -59.64 5.21 14.45
N ALA A 132 -59.38 5.81 15.62
CA ALA A 132 -58.21 6.65 15.83
C ALA A 132 -56.94 5.78 15.90
N ARG A 133 -55.86 6.23 15.25
CA ARG A 133 -54.59 5.49 15.20
C ARG A 133 -53.39 6.37 15.47
N TYR A 134 -52.32 5.76 15.99
CA TYR A 134 -51.07 6.41 16.36
C TYR A 134 -49.84 5.61 15.93
N VAL A 135 -48.68 6.24 15.98
CA VAL A 135 -47.36 5.65 15.73
C VAL A 135 -46.52 5.77 16.99
N LEU A 136 -45.84 4.70 17.39
CA LEU A 136 -44.81 4.70 18.44
C LEU A 136 -43.46 4.36 17.83
N ALA A 137 -42.38 4.79 18.49
CA ALA A 137 -41.00 4.43 18.13
C ALA A 137 -40.27 3.90 19.38
N SER A 138 -39.60 2.76 19.27
CA SER A 138 -38.69 2.26 20.31
C SER A 138 -37.36 3.03 20.27
N ASN A 139 -36.61 2.99 21.38
CA ASN A 139 -35.26 3.59 21.47
C ASN A 139 -35.21 5.08 21.05
N VAL A 140 -36.31 5.81 21.26
CA VAL A 140 -36.46 7.22 20.88
C VAL A 140 -37.09 7.98 22.03
N THR A 141 -36.54 9.15 22.34
CA THR A 141 -37.24 10.18 23.13
C THR A 141 -38.08 11.02 22.17
N ALA A 142 -39.40 10.89 22.26
CA ALA A 142 -40.33 11.60 21.39
C ALA A 142 -40.30 13.12 21.66
N SER A 143 -40.14 13.91 20.60
CA SER A 143 -40.29 15.38 20.64
C SER A 143 -41.59 15.85 19.98
N ALA A 144 -42.19 15.03 19.12
CA ALA A 144 -43.55 15.23 18.60
C ALA A 144 -44.19 13.91 18.13
N GLY A 145 -45.48 13.71 18.38
CA GLY A 145 -46.30 12.73 17.68
C GLY A 145 -46.06 11.23 17.97
N PHE A 146 -44.89 10.78 18.41
CA PHE A 146 -44.68 9.36 18.78
C PHE A 146 -45.31 9.03 20.15
N SER A 147 -46.64 9.08 20.23
CA SER A 147 -47.41 8.92 21.46
C SER A 147 -48.82 8.40 21.17
N GLU A 148 -49.40 7.64 22.10
CA GLU A 148 -50.82 7.23 22.02
C GLU A 148 -51.76 8.44 22.03
N GLU A 149 -51.36 9.55 22.66
CA GLU A 149 -52.12 10.79 22.69
C GLU A 149 -52.22 11.46 21.31
N SER A 150 -51.37 11.06 20.35
CA SER A 150 -51.45 11.52 18.96
C SER A 150 -52.53 10.80 18.16
N ALA A 151 -53.31 9.90 18.78
CA ALA A 151 -54.31 9.09 18.08
C ALA A 151 -55.35 9.98 17.40
N ALA A 152 -55.47 9.84 16.08
CA ALA A 152 -56.42 10.61 15.30
C ALA A 152 -57.17 9.73 14.29
N THR A 153 -58.44 10.05 14.04
CA THR A 153 -59.23 9.53 12.91
C THR A 153 -59.02 10.34 11.62
N SER A 154 -58.14 11.35 11.67
CA SER A 154 -57.93 12.29 10.58
C SER A 154 -57.20 11.65 9.41
N LYS A 155 -57.68 11.95 8.20
CA LYS A 155 -56.99 11.63 6.94
C LYS A 155 -55.98 12.72 6.54
N THR A 156 -55.43 13.47 7.49
CA THR A 156 -54.34 14.42 7.28
C THR A 156 -53.01 13.80 7.69
N ASN A 157 -51.91 14.22 7.05
CA ASN A 157 -50.58 13.77 7.44
C ASN A 157 -50.21 14.36 8.80
N VAL A 158 -49.58 13.55 9.64
CA VAL A 158 -49.05 13.90 10.95
C VAL A 158 -47.54 13.66 10.91
N THR A 159 -46.78 14.63 11.42
CA THR A 159 -45.32 14.52 11.54
C THR A 159 -44.97 14.06 12.95
N HIS A 160 -44.24 12.96 13.04
CA HIS A 160 -43.70 12.39 14.26
C HIS A 160 -42.19 12.68 14.29
N LYS A 161 -41.67 13.10 15.44
CA LYS A 161 -40.26 13.46 15.65
C LYS A 161 -39.75 12.90 16.97
N GLY A 162 -38.48 12.50 17.00
CA GLY A 162 -37.79 12.13 18.23
C GLY A 162 -36.30 11.92 18.02
N THR A 163 -35.59 11.76 19.13
CA THR A 163 -34.13 11.59 19.15
C THR A 163 -33.78 10.20 19.72
N VAL A 164 -32.86 9.50 19.07
CA VAL A 164 -32.43 8.15 19.44
C VAL A 164 -31.73 8.15 20.80
N THR A 165 -32.13 7.25 21.69
CA THR A 165 -31.67 7.25 23.10
C THR A 165 -30.39 6.47 23.34
N ALA A 166 -30.12 5.44 22.55
CA ALA A 166 -28.93 4.60 22.63
C ALA A 166 -28.59 4.05 21.25
N ASP A 167 -27.32 3.71 21.02
CA ASP A 167 -26.90 3.01 19.80
C ASP A 167 -27.72 1.72 19.61
N GLY A 168 -28.28 1.54 18.42
CA GLY A 168 -29.08 0.38 18.06
C GLY A 168 -30.29 0.72 17.21
N ASP A 169 -31.15 -0.27 17.01
CA ASP A 169 -32.30 -0.17 16.12
C ASP A 169 -33.39 0.74 16.68
N VAL A 170 -34.17 1.35 15.78
CA VAL A 170 -35.45 2.00 16.10
C VAL A 170 -36.58 1.30 15.38
N THR A 171 -37.57 0.84 16.14
CA THR A 171 -38.75 0.15 15.61
C THR A 171 -39.99 1.05 15.70
N LEU A 172 -40.56 1.36 14.55
CA LEU A 172 -41.86 2.01 14.40
C LEU A 172 -42.97 0.97 14.50
N SER A 173 -43.92 1.22 15.40
CA SER A 173 -45.10 0.38 15.61
C SER A 173 -46.39 1.21 15.60
N THR A 174 -47.53 0.57 15.31
CA THR A 174 -48.82 1.24 15.21
C THR A 174 -49.91 0.42 15.89
N ASN A 175 -51.01 1.06 16.31
CA ASN A 175 -52.17 0.36 16.89
C ASN A 175 -53.19 -0.12 15.84
N GLY A 176 -52.80 -0.12 14.58
CA GLY A 176 -53.64 -0.50 13.43
C GLY A 176 -53.03 0.03 12.14
N GLY A 177 -53.74 -0.11 11.02
CA GLY A 177 -53.19 0.30 9.73
C GLY A 177 -52.79 1.78 9.62
N MET A 178 -51.65 2.07 9.02
CA MET A 178 -51.07 3.40 8.89
C MET A 178 -50.40 3.55 7.53
N TYR A 179 -50.56 4.72 6.92
CA TYR A 179 -49.86 5.11 5.70
C TYR A 179 -48.62 5.90 6.06
N PHE A 180 -47.45 5.47 5.60
CA PHE A 180 -46.17 6.15 5.76
C PHE A 180 -45.78 6.79 4.44
N TYR A 181 -45.47 8.09 4.49
CA TYR A 181 -45.08 8.88 3.32
C TYR A 181 -43.60 9.20 3.29
N LYS A 182 -43.00 9.38 4.47
CA LYS A 182 -41.58 9.69 4.61
C LYS A 182 -41.04 9.15 5.94
N ILE A 183 -39.83 8.61 5.91
CA ILE A 183 -38.99 8.38 7.09
C ILE A 183 -37.65 9.08 6.82
N GLU A 184 -37.14 9.83 7.78
CA GLU A 184 -35.89 10.56 7.65
C GLU A 184 -35.10 10.46 8.95
N VAL A 185 -33.82 10.12 8.82
CA VAL A 185 -32.84 10.07 9.90
C VAL A 185 -31.76 11.08 9.61
N THR A 186 -31.47 11.92 10.60
CA THR A 186 -30.43 12.96 10.53
C THR A 186 -29.58 12.86 11.79
N GLY A 187 -28.26 13.02 11.70
CA GLY A 187 -27.39 13.02 12.88
C GLY A 187 -27.68 14.17 13.86
N GLU A 188 -26.98 14.18 15.00
CA GLU A 188 -27.10 15.25 16.00
C GLU A 188 -26.65 16.61 15.40
N GLY A 189 -27.60 17.51 15.12
CA GLY A 189 -27.38 18.84 14.53
C GLY A 189 -27.76 18.93 13.03
N GLU A 190 -28.77 19.75 12.72
CA GLU A 190 -29.38 20.03 11.39
C GLU A 190 -28.52 19.86 10.11
N GLY A 191 -28.69 18.80 9.29
CA GLY A 191 -28.47 18.78 7.82
C GLY A 191 -27.10 19.17 7.19
N PRO A 192 -26.86 19.00 5.87
CA PRO A 192 -25.53 19.15 5.29
C PRO A 192 -25.13 20.63 5.16
N VAL A 193 -23.86 20.95 5.45
CA VAL A 193 -23.20 22.12 4.87
C VAL A 193 -21.77 21.73 4.51
N GLY A 194 -21.39 21.89 3.24
CA GLY A 194 -20.03 22.16 2.79
C GLY A 194 -20.15 23.11 1.59
N PRO A 195 -19.21 24.03 1.30
CA PRO A 195 -17.86 24.26 1.85
C PRO A 195 -17.87 25.37 2.95
N THR A 196 -16.76 25.89 3.48
CA THR A 196 -16.05 27.06 2.90
C THR A 196 -14.68 27.28 3.57
N PRO A 197 -13.58 26.74 3.03
CA PRO A 197 -12.42 27.60 2.88
C PRO A 197 -12.73 28.70 1.84
N SER A 198 -11.97 29.79 1.80
CA SER A 198 -12.11 30.79 0.73
C SER A 198 -12.05 30.13 -0.66
N ASP A 199 -12.58 30.77 -1.70
CA ASP A 199 -12.23 30.41 -3.08
C ASP A 199 -11.21 31.43 -3.58
N PRO A 200 -9.93 31.05 -3.80
CA PRO A 200 -9.35 29.72 -3.54
C PRO A 200 -9.07 29.45 -2.05
N ASP A 201 -8.96 28.17 -1.68
CA ASP A 201 -8.54 27.78 -0.33
C ASP A 201 -7.03 27.98 -0.14
N HIS A 202 -6.54 27.85 1.09
CA HIS A 202 -5.11 27.99 1.40
C HIS A 202 -4.40 26.64 1.48
N ALA A 203 -5.02 25.58 0.95
CA ALA A 203 -4.38 24.29 0.84
C ALA A 203 -3.22 24.37 -0.16
N VAL A 204 -2.11 23.73 0.19
CA VAL A 204 -0.92 23.65 -0.66
C VAL A 204 -0.87 22.30 -1.38
N ALA A 205 0.03 22.17 -2.35
CA ALA A 205 0.36 20.87 -2.90
C ALA A 205 1.04 19.99 -1.82
N MET A 206 0.93 18.67 -2.00
CA MET A 206 1.72 17.73 -1.22
C MET A 206 3.21 18.10 -1.37
N ASN A 207 3.89 18.29 -0.24
CA ASN A 207 5.30 18.61 -0.17
C ASN A 207 5.99 17.63 0.79
N PRO A 208 6.63 16.57 0.27
CA PRO A 208 7.28 15.56 1.10
C PRO A 208 8.48 16.12 1.87
N MET A 209 9.01 17.30 1.54
CA MET A 209 10.10 17.95 2.30
C MET A 209 9.60 18.66 3.56
N ALA A 210 8.28 18.90 3.69
CA ALA A 210 7.70 19.64 4.79
C ALA A 210 6.82 18.74 5.67
N ASN A 211 6.77 19.05 6.97
CA ASN A 211 5.75 18.48 7.84
C ASN A 211 4.39 19.07 7.43
N GLN A 212 3.46 18.23 6.97
CA GLN A 212 2.14 18.67 6.51
C GLN A 212 1.01 18.02 7.32
N MET A 213 -0.04 18.79 7.57
CA MET A 213 -1.34 18.26 7.96
C MET A 213 -2.10 17.91 6.69
N MET A 214 -2.80 16.78 6.71
CA MET A 214 -3.69 16.30 5.67
C MET A 214 -5.13 16.26 6.20
N LEU A 215 -6.03 16.97 5.55
CA LEU A 215 -7.47 16.88 5.79
C LEU A 215 -8.12 16.12 4.64
N THR A 216 -8.61 14.92 4.90
CA THR A 216 -9.48 14.21 3.95
C THR A 216 -10.90 14.74 4.16
N ILE A 217 -11.55 15.18 3.09
CA ILE A 217 -12.92 15.69 3.14
C ILE A 217 -13.93 14.68 2.62
N ALA A 218 -15.23 15.00 2.67
CA ALA A 218 -16.33 14.05 2.42
C ALA A 218 -16.33 13.46 1.00
N ASP A 219 -15.76 14.16 0.02
CA ASP A 219 -15.57 13.66 -1.34
C ASP A 219 -14.29 12.80 -1.50
N ASN A 220 -13.60 12.49 -0.40
CA ASN A 220 -12.30 11.83 -0.30
C ASN A 220 -11.13 12.58 -0.95
N SER A 221 -11.27 13.86 -1.32
CA SER A 221 -10.11 14.68 -1.66
C SER A 221 -9.31 15.03 -0.40
N VAL A 222 -8.01 15.25 -0.58
CA VAL A 222 -7.09 15.60 0.50
C VAL A 222 -6.63 17.05 0.34
N LYS A 223 -6.65 17.79 1.44
CA LYS A 223 -6.13 19.15 1.56
C LYS A 223 -4.89 19.15 2.42
N TYR A 224 -3.81 19.75 1.93
CA TYR A 224 -2.52 19.81 2.63
C TYR A 224 -2.27 21.18 3.21
N TYR A 225 -1.70 21.23 4.41
CA TYR A 225 -1.27 22.47 5.06
C TYR A 225 0.11 22.29 5.67
N ASN A 226 1.03 23.22 5.38
CA ASN A 226 2.35 23.22 6.01
C ASN A 226 2.22 23.52 7.50
N THR A 227 2.53 22.56 8.36
CA THR A 227 2.39 22.72 9.82
C THR A 227 3.26 23.85 10.39
N ALA A 228 4.34 24.22 9.69
CA ALA A 228 5.19 25.35 10.04
C ALA A 228 4.46 26.71 9.94
N GLU A 229 3.42 26.80 9.12
CA GLU A 229 2.64 28.02 8.86
C GLU A 229 1.39 28.13 9.75
N LEU A 230 1.00 27.04 10.42
CA LEU A 230 -0.23 26.95 11.22
C LEU A 230 -0.03 27.38 12.68
N GLU A 231 -0.95 28.19 13.20
CA GLU A 231 -1.05 28.52 14.63
C GLU A 231 -1.92 27.50 15.36
N SER A 232 -3.12 27.20 14.83
CA SER A 232 -4.07 26.25 15.43
C SER A 232 -4.90 25.51 14.38
N VAL A 233 -5.41 24.35 14.80
CA VAL A 233 -6.45 23.59 14.09
C VAL A 233 -7.51 23.26 15.12
N ASP A 234 -8.65 23.96 15.07
CA ASP A 234 -9.69 23.89 16.08
C ASP A 234 -10.82 22.96 15.63
N LEU A 235 -11.22 22.05 16.53
CA LEU A 235 -12.27 21.05 16.28
C LEU A 235 -13.49 21.36 17.15
N ASP A 236 -14.56 21.86 16.53
CA ASP A 236 -15.85 22.04 17.18
C ASP A 236 -16.76 20.84 16.89
N LYS A 237 -16.74 19.87 17.82
CA LYS A 237 -17.58 18.67 17.72
C LYS A 237 -19.08 18.95 17.79
N THR A 238 -19.50 20.07 18.36
CA THR A 238 -20.92 20.42 18.48
C THR A 238 -21.49 20.88 17.13
N THR A 239 -20.69 21.60 16.35
CA THR A 239 -21.10 22.03 15.00
C THR A 239 -20.58 21.10 13.90
N GLY A 240 -19.61 20.25 14.22
CA GLY A 240 -18.85 19.46 13.24
C GLY A 240 -17.85 20.29 12.45
N LYS A 241 -17.43 21.46 12.96
CA LYS A 241 -16.54 22.40 12.25
C LYS A 241 -15.07 22.14 12.55
N VAL A 242 -14.24 22.15 11.52
CA VAL A 242 -12.77 22.20 11.60
C VAL A 242 -12.30 23.57 11.10
N THR A 243 -11.56 24.31 11.92
CA THR A 243 -11.02 25.63 11.56
C THR A 243 -9.50 25.57 11.53
N VAL A 244 -8.89 25.91 10.39
CA VAL A 244 -7.43 25.98 10.20
C VAL A 244 -7.01 27.44 10.25
N THR A 245 -6.10 27.77 11.17
CA THR A 245 -5.65 29.15 11.43
C THR A 245 -4.14 29.28 11.20
N PRO A 246 -3.66 30.20 10.34
CA PRO A 246 -2.24 30.49 10.15
C PRO A 246 -1.66 31.35 11.27
N LYS A 247 -0.33 31.28 11.44
CA LYS A 247 0.44 32.15 12.34
C LYS A 247 0.40 33.62 11.94
N ALA A 248 0.33 33.90 10.64
CA ALA A 248 0.26 35.27 10.14
C ALA A 248 -1.12 35.92 10.37
N ALA A 249 -2.14 35.13 10.74
CA ALA A 249 -3.52 35.56 10.97
C ALA A 249 -4.12 36.36 9.79
N ASP A 250 -3.67 36.08 8.58
CA ASP A 250 -4.06 36.71 7.31
C ASP A 250 -5.16 35.94 6.56
N TRP A 251 -5.37 34.66 6.90
CA TRP A 251 -6.45 33.83 6.39
C TRP A 251 -7.04 32.89 7.45
N THR A 252 -8.13 32.21 7.14
CA THR A 252 -8.71 31.12 7.94
C THR A 252 -9.54 30.23 7.03
N ASP A 253 -9.34 28.91 7.11
CA ASP A 253 -10.11 27.93 6.36
C ASP A 253 -11.07 27.18 7.29
N GLU A 254 -12.37 27.16 6.98
CA GLU A 254 -13.40 26.51 7.81
C GLU A 254 -14.13 25.39 7.07
N TYR A 255 -13.97 24.16 7.57
CA TYR A 255 -14.66 22.99 7.06
C TYR A 255 -15.78 22.61 8.03
N LEU A 256 -17.00 23.01 7.72
CA LEU A 256 -18.19 22.58 8.46
C LEU A 256 -18.59 21.17 7.98
N ARG A 257 -18.65 20.18 8.87
CA ARG A 257 -19.15 18.81 8.65
C ARG A 257 -18.64 18.11 7.38
N ASN A 258 -17.45 18.49 6.95
CA ASN A 258 -16.90 18.07 5.66
C ASN A 258 -15.57 17.31 5.82
N VAL A 259 -14.93 17.33 6.97
CA VAL A 259 -13.67 16.60 7.21
C VAL A 259 -14.00 15.18 7.67
N SER A 260 -13.52 14.16 6.96
CA SER A 260 -13.66 12.76 7.35
C SER A 260 -12.45 12.26 8.16
N THR A 261 -11.25 12.77 7.87
CA THR A 261 -10.01 12.38 8.56
C THR A 261 -9.05 13.56 8.67
N ILE A 262 -8.35 13.64 9.80
CA ILE A 262 -7.19 14.53 9.99
C ILE A 262 -5.98 13.63 10.24
N SER A 263 -4.95 13.78 9.41
CA SER A 263 -3.68 13.09 9.59
C SER A 263 -2.51 14.05 9.44
N PHE A 264 -1.33 13.62 9.87
CA PHE A 264 -0.11 14.41 9.80
C PHE A 264 0.97 13.55 9.15
N THR A 265 1.68 14.14 8.21
CA THR A 265 2.84 13.54 7.58
C THR A 265 4.08 14.35 7.94
N LYS A 266 5.20 13.65 8.15
CA LYS A 266 6.48 14.29 8.44
C LYS A 266 7.17 14.66 7.13
N GLY A 267 7.99 15.70 7.18
CA GLY A 267 8.99 15.90 6.13
C GLY A 267 9.93 14.70 6.07
N ILE A 268 10.41 14.36 4.88
CA ILE A 268 11.29 13.22 4.68
C ILE A 268 12.52 13.32 5.58
N PRO A 269 12.89 12.24 6.30
CA PRO A 269 14.12 12.22 7.08
C PRO A 269 15.34 12.24 6.14
N THR A 270 16.36 13.04 6.45
CA THR A 270 17.57 13.22 5.61
C THR A 270 18.81 12.48 6.13
N GLY A 271 18.64 11.62 7.14
CA GLY A 271 19.73 11.01 7.90
C GLY A 271 20.41 11.99 8.86
N SER A 272 21.22 11.47 9.78
CA SER A 272 22.01 12.26 10.71
C SER A 272 23.48 12.25 10.31
N GLU A 273 24.12 13.41 10.31
CA GLU A 273 25.58 13.50 10.20
C GLU A 273 26.25 12.93 11.46
N GLY A 274 27.40 12.28 11.25
CA GLY A 274 28.34 11.98 12.32
C GLY A 274 29.13 13.22 12.73
N GLU A 275 29.79 13.14 13.89
CA GLU A 275 30.69 14.18 14.36
C GLU A 275 32.04 14.07 13.63
N ILE A 276 32.35 15.07 12.80
CA ILE A 276 33.58 15.11 11.97
C ILE A 276 34.69 15.90 12.69
N ILE A 277 35.85 15.27 12.83
CA ILE A 277 37.08 15.85 13.40
C ILE A 277 38.19 15.81 12.33
N ASN A 278 38.39 16.95 11.67
CA ASN A 278 39.43 17.12 10.66
C ASN A 278 40.76 17.58 11.27
N ARG A 279 41.84 16.83 11.01
CA ARG A 279 43.21 17.18 11.43
C ARG A 279 44.13 17.47 10.25
N GLY A 280 44.05 16.65 9.18
CA GLY A 280 44.78 16.86 7.92
C GLY A 280 43.89 16.56 6.72
N VAL A 281 43.41 15.31 6.60
CA VAL A 281 42.39 14.94 5.62
C VAL A 281 41.10 15.72 5.91
N ASN A 282 40.49 16.31 4.89
CA ASN A 282 39.24 17.04 5.04
C ASN A 282 38.05 16.12 4.76
N ILE A 283 37.50 15.46 5.79
CA ILE A 283 36.23 14.75 5.70
C ILE A 283 35.12 15.79 5.55
N THR A 284 34.26 15.59 4.54
CA THR A 284 33.20 16.53 4.14
C THR A 284 31.80 16.03 4.46
N GLU A 285 31.64 14.72 4.61
CA GLU A 285 30.35 14.08 4.88
C GLU A 285 30.59 12.73 5.57
N ALA A 286 29.77 12.40 6.57
CA ALA A 286 29.86 11.12 7.26
C ALA A 286 28.50 10.73 7.84
N LYS A 287 27.93 9.61 7.40
CA LYS A 287 26.61 9.16 7.88
C LYS A 287 26.56 7.66 8.13
N GLY A 288 25.77 7.27 9.13
CA GLY A 288 25.29 5.90 9.28
C GLY A 288 24.00 5.69 8.49
N TRP A 289 23.91 4.55 7.80
CA TRP A 289 22.75 4.13 7.02
C TRP A 289 22.20 2.78 7.52
N LEU A 290 21.52 2.03 6.66
CA LEU A 290 21.10 0.66 6.93
C LEU A 290 22.30 -0.27 6.80
N GLU A 291 22.64 -0.90 7.91
CA GLU A 291 23.71 -1.88 8.06
C GLU A 291 25.07 -1.47 7.50
N SER A 292 25.29 -0.16 7.42
CA SER A 292 26.45 0.44 6.78
C SER A 292 26.69 1.86 7.28
N ALA A 293 27.92 2.34 7.11
CA ALA A 293 28.29 3.72 7.33
C ALA A 293 29.27 4.16 6.24
N TYR A 294 29.21 5.43 5.85
CA TYR A 294 30.10 5.97 4.83
C TYR A 294 30.72 7.30 5.23
N VAL A 295 31.88 7.59 4.62
CA VAL A 295 32.57 8.88 4.71
C VAL A 295 32.99 9.36 3.33
N LYS A 296 32.97 10.67 3.10
CA LYS A 296 33.56 11.34 1.94
C LYS A 296 34.60 12.35 2.40
N TRP A 297 35.66 12.53 1.61
CA TRP A 297 36.72 13.49 1.91
C TRP A 297 37.30 14.13 0.64
N THR A 298 37.89 15.32 0.79
CA THR A 298 38.67 15.94 -0.29
C THR A 298 40.03 15.23 -0.43
N PRO A 299 40.51 14.90 -1.65
CA PRO A 299 41.81 14.28 -1.82
C PRO A 299 42.93 15.15 -1.22
N PHE A 300 43.79 14.52 -0.43
CA PHE A 300 44.92 15.09 0.26
C PHE A 300 46.15 15.17 -0.66
N GLU A 301 46.86 16.29 -0.61
CA GLU A 301 48.04 16.52 -1.46
C GLU A 301 49.14 15.49 -1.18
N GLY A 302 49.69 14.90 -2.24
CA GLY A 302 50.74 13.88 -2.15
C GLY A 302 50.24 12.47 -1.79
N ALA A 303 48.97 12.30 -1.40
CA ALA A 303 48.41 10.98 -1.11
C ALA A 303 48.17 10.19 -2.42
N THR A 304 48.68 8.96 -2.47
CA THR A 304 48.45 8.04 -3.60
C THR A 304 47.29 7.09 -3.35
N SER A 305 46.99 6.82 -2.08
CA SER A 305 45.88 5.97 -1.62
C SER A 305 45.47 6.35 -0.19
N TYR A 306 44.45 5.68 0.36
CA TYR A 306 43.97 5.89 1.73
C TYR A 306 43.70 4.56 2.42
N ASN A 307 43.96 4.53 3.72
CA ASN A 307 43.50 3.45 4.59
C ASN A 307 42.37 3.97 5.47
N VAL A 308 41.25 3.25 5.46
CA VAL A 308 40.07 3.58 6.25
C VAL A 308 39.86 2.52 7.31
N TYR A 309 39.49 2.96 8.50
CA TYR A 309 39.32 2.12 9.68
C TYR A 309 37.94 2.31 10.29
N VAL A 310 37.31 1.21 10.71
CA VAL A 310 36.04 1.23 11.45
C VAL A 310 36.25 0.91 12.93
N LYS A 311 35.47 1.56 13.79
CA LYS A 311 35.35 1.27 15.23
C LYS A 311 33.88 1.31 15.63
N GLY A 312 33.46 0.46 16.57
CA GLY A 312 32.08 0.33 17.03
C GLY A 312 31.53 -1.09 16.84
N GLY A 313 30.48 -1.44 17.58
CA GLY A 313 29.93 -2.80 17.58
C GLY A 313 30.98 -3.85 17.95
N LYS A 314 31.20 -4.84 17.07
CA LYS A 314 32.23 -5.88 17.25
C LYS A 314 33.68 -5.37 17.08
N TYR A 315 33.88 -4.18 16.52
CA TYR A 315 35.20 -3.59 16.32
C TYR A 315 35.57 -2.72 17.53
N ALA A 316 36.14 -3.34 18.56
CA ALA A 316 36.54 -2.65 19.79
C ALA A 316 37.55 -1.53 19.53
N ASP A 317 38.49 -1.78 18.61
CA ASP A 317 39.51 -0.84 18.15
C ASP A 317 39.36 -0.55 16.65
N TYR A 318 40.01 0.52 16.19
CA TYR A 318 40.06 0.89 14.78
C TYR A 318 40.64 -0.26 13.94
N THR A 319 39.77 -0.91 13.17
CA THR A 319 40.07 -2.05 12.32
C THR A 319 40.01 -1.62 10.87
N ARG A 320 41.06 -1.93 10.09
CA ARG A 320 41.13 -1.54 8.68
C ARG A 320 40.03 -2.24 7.89
N ILE A 321 39.33 -1.50 7.04
CA ILE A 321 38.33 -2.06 6.11
C ILE A 321 39.02 -2.53 4.83
N ASP A 322 38.31 -3.34 4.05
CA ASP A 322 38.81 -3.83 2.75
C ASP A 322 39.10 -2.66 1.80
N ARG A 323 40.20 -2.76 1.05
CA ARG A 323 40.64 -1.66 0.16
C ARG A 323 39.61 -1.36 -0.93
N GLU A 324 38.88 -2.37 -1.38
CA GLU A 324 37.88 -2.29 -2.43
C GLU A 324 36.69 -1.40 -2.05
N LEU A 325 36.51 -1.12 -0.76
CA LEU A 325 35.51 -0.20 -0.24
C LEU A 325 35.97 1.26 -0.25
N VAL A 326 37.26 1.54 -0.51
CA VAL A 326 37.90 2.87 -0.49
C VAL A 326 38.14 3.34 -1.93
N ARG A 327 37.39 4.35 -2.36
CA ARG A 327 37.17 4.66 -3.78
C ARG A 327 37.44 6.12 -4.12
N ASP A 328 37.96 6.35 -5.32
CA ASP A 328 38.30 7.66 -5.87
C ASP A 328 37.26 8.09 -6.90
N TYR A 329 36.69 9.27 -6.71
CA TYR A 329 35.74 9.92 -7.63
C TYR A 329 36.35 11.18 -8.28
N GLY A 330 37.67 11.31 -8.24
CA GLY A 330 38.47 12.40 -8.82
C GLY A 330 38.45 13.68 -8.00
N THR A 331 37.27 14.14 -7.59
CA THR A 331 37.10 15.37 -6.79
C THR A 331 36.93 15.09 -5.29
N TYR A 332 36.63 13.85 -4.93
CA TYR A 332 36.49 13.38 -3.56
C TYR A 332 36.86 11.90 -3.48
N GLY A 333 37.36 11.48 -2.33
CA GLY A 333 37.42 10.08 -1.94
C GLY A 333 36.20 9.69 -1.14
N ARG A 334 35.82 8.41 -1.20
CA ARG A 334 34.68 7.85 -0.48
C ARG A 334 35.00 6.46 0.05
N ALA A 335 34.47 6.14 1.22
CA ALA A 335 34.51 4.78 1.75
C ALA A 335 33.17 4.39 2.37
N ASP A 336 32.74 3.15 2.13
CA ASP A 336 31.47 2.60 2.63
C ASP A 336 31.75 1.27 3.33
N MET A 337 31.62 1.26 4.65
CA MET A 337 31.71 0.04 5.43
C MET A 337 30.31 -0.57 5.55
N VAL A 338 30.14 -1.83 5.13
CA VAL A 338 28.87 -2.55 5.13
C VAL A 338 28.93 -3.79 6.03
N GLY A 339 27.77 -4.33 6.40
CA GLY A 339 27.67 -5.46 7.34
C GLY A 339 27.86 -5.05 8.79
N LEU A 340 27.42 -3.82 9.13
CA LEU A 340 27.47 -3.22 10.45
C LEU A 340 26.09 -3.36 11.13
N PRO A 341 25.94 -4.15 12.20
CA PRO A 341 24.68 -4.19 12.95
C PRO A 341 24.24 -2.81 13.43
N ALA A 342 22.96 -2.66 13.79
CA ALA A 342 22.45 -1.42 14.37
C ALA A 342 23.25 -1.02 15.62
N ASN A 343 24.01 0.08 15.53
CA ASN A 343 24.85 0.62 16.59
C ASN A 343 25.38 2.00 16.18
N VAL A 344 26.24 2.59 17.01
CA VAL A 344 27.00 3.79 16.71
C VAL A 344 28.42 3.40 16.30
N TYR A 345 28.92 4.01 15.22
CA TYR A 345 30.22 3.71 14.63
C TYR A 345 31.06 4.97 14.41
N ALA A 346 32.36 4.74 14.26
CA ALA A 346 33.34 5.72 13.82
C ALA A 346 34.12 5.19 12.62
N LEU A 347 34.47 6.10 11.70
CA LEU A 347 35.34 5.84 10.55
C LEU A 347 36.52 6.82 10.59
N LYS A 348 37.73 6.31 10.43
CA LYS A 348 38.96 7.10 10.40
C LYS A 348 39.64 6.95 9.05
N VAL A 349 39.99 8.08 8.42
CA VAL A 349 40.62 8.15 7.11
C VAL A 349 42.08 8.57 7.27
N VAL A 350 43.00 7.78 6.74
CA VAL A 350 44.45 8.00 6.83
C VAL A 350 45.03 8.08 5.41
N PRO A 351 45.66 9.20 5.01
CA PRO A 351 46.30 9.30 3.70
C PRO A 351 47.58 8.46 3.67
N VAL A 352 47.88 7.88 2.52
CA VAL A 352 49.11 7.11 2.26
C VAL A 352 49.96 7.88 1.27
N ILE A 353 51.17 8.28 1.70
CA ILE A 353 52.14 9.06 0.94
C ILE A 353 53.39 8.20 0.77
N ASP A 354 53.86 8.05 -0.46
CA ASP A 354 55.01 7.19 -0.79
C ASP A 354 54.92 5.78 -0.19
N GLY A 355 53.69 5.22 -0.17
CA GLY A 355 53.41 3.88 0.36
C GLY A 355 53.35 3.77 1.89
N THR A 356 53.46 4.87 2.63
CA THR A 356 53.42 4.90 4.10
C THR A 356 52.23 5.73 4.60
N GLU A 357 51.57 5.26 5.67
CA GLU A 357 50.51 6.04 6.32
C GLU A 357 51.05 7.30 6.97
N ASP A 358 50.46 8.44 6.63
CA ASP A 358 50.64 9.68 7.38
C ASP A 358 49.57 9.80 8.46
N THR A 359 49.81 9.13 9.58
CA THR A 359 48.91 9.12 10.74
C THR A 359 48.72 10.49 11.40
N ALA A 360 49.64 11.44 11.18
CA ALA A 360 49.50 12.80 11.71
C ALA A 360 48.41 13.59 10.97
N SER A 361 48.16 13.25 9.70
CA SER A 361 47.12 13.85 8.86
C SER A 361 45.79 13.09 8.91
N ALA A 362 45.67 12.04 9.74
CA ALA A 362 44.45 11.27 9.87
C ALA A 362 43.29 12.08 10.46
N SER A 363 42.10 11.93 9.87
CA SER A 363 40.86 12.53 10.36
C SER A 363 39.83 11.46 10.68
N GLU A 364 38.89 11.77 11.56
CA GLU A 364 37.90 10.81 12.04
C GLU A 364 36.49 11.40 11.98
N ALA A 365 35.51 10.54 11.69
CA ALA A 365 34.10 10.81 11.86
C ALA A 365 33.55 9.81 12.88
N THR A 366 32.84 10.30 13.90
CA THR A 366 32.29 9.51 15.01
C THR A 366 30.78 9.68 15.08
N ASP A 367 30.11 9.03 16.03
CA ASP A 367 28.67 9.16 16.27
C ASP A 367 27.76 8.88 15.06
N MET A 368 28.22 8.05 14.12
CA MET A 368 27.41 7.62 12.97
C MET A 368 26.41 6.55 13.41
N SER A 369 25.13 6.92 13.45
CA SER A 369 24.03 6.02 13.82
C SER A 369 23.66 5.08 12.67
N VAL A 370 24.01 3.81 12.80
CA VAL A 370 23.64 2.73 11.87
C VAL A 370 22.35 2.04 12.34
N LYS A 371 21.46 1.72 11.40
CA LYS A 371 20.18 1.03 11.67
C LYS A 371 20.15 -0.34 11.00
N ALA A 372 19.30 -1.24 11.50
CA ALA A 372 19.07 -2.54 10.86
C ALA A 372 18.14 -2.37 9.65
N HIS A 373 18.29 -3.21 8.63
CA HIS A 373 17.25 -3.36 7.63
C HIS A 373 15.98 -3.96 8.25
N ASP A 374 14.82 -3.55 7.74
CA ASP A 374 13.52 -4.11 8.11
C ASP A 374 13.36 -5.51 7.53
N ARG A 375 13.37 -6.52 8.42
CA ARG A 375 13.23 -7.94 8.06
C ARG A 375 11.78 -8.44 8.24
N SER A 376 10.81 -7.55 8.06
CA SER A 376 9.40 -7.93 7.89
C SER A 376 9.20 -8.64 6.54
N GLY A 377 8.16 -9.45 6.43
CA GLY A 377 7.77 -10.10 5.18
C GLY A 377 7.88 -11.62 5.18
N PHE A 378 7.33 -12.23 4.14
CA PHE A 378 7.25 -13.69 4.01
C PHE A 378 8.60 -14.37 3.80
N ALA A 379 9.60 -13.67 3.29
CA ALA A 379 10.95 -14.23 3.15
C ALA A 379 11.53 -14.69 4.50
N PHE A 380 11.08 -14.10 5.61
CA PHE A 380 11.53 -14.39 6.97
C PHE A 380 10.54 -15.24 7.79
N LEU A 381 9.47 -15.76 7.20
CA LEU A 381 8.44 -16.51 7.92
C LEU A 381 8.99 -17.84 8.48
N ARG A 382 9.07 -17.92 9.81
CA ARG A 382 9.52 -19.10 10.56
C ARG A 382 8.39 -20.09 10.85
N ASN A 383 7.67 -20.56 9.83
CA ASN A 383 6.64 -21.60 10.01
C ASN A 383 6.17 -22.24 8.68
N ALA A 384 7.09 -22.75 7.87
CA ALA A 384 6.76 -23.29 6.56
C ALA A 384 6.95 -24.81 6.50
N VAL A 385 5.83 -25.54 6.37
CA VAL A 385 5.78 -27.01 6.31
C VAL A 385 6.54 -27.57 5.09
N THR A 386 6.63 -26.81 4.01
CA THR A 386 7.20 -27.28 2.72
C THR A 386 8.58 -26.68 2.39
N ALA A 387 8.99 -25.61 3.07
CA ALA A 387 10.31 -24.98 2.92
C ALA A 387 10.65 -24.23 4.24
N PRO A 388 11.15 -24.92 5.28
CA PRO A 388 11.36 -24.29 6.58
C PRO A 388 12.52 -23.29 6.54
N TYR A 389 12.29 -22.09 7.06
CA TYR A 389 13.33 -21.11 7.37
C TYR A 389 13.75 -21.21 8.84
N ASP A 390 15.04 -21.29 9.10
CA ASP A 390 15.63 -21.53 10.41
C ASP A 390 16.01 -20.24 11.17
N GLY A 391 15.80 -19.07 10.57
CA GLY A 391 16.21 -17.79 11.16
C GLY A 391 17.70 -17.50 11.05
N SER A 392 18.45 -18.19 10.18
CA SER A 392 19.90 -17.99 10.02
C SER A 392 20.27 -16.70 9.25
N GLY A 393 19.28 -15.94 8.77
CA GLY A 393 19.48 -14.82 7.84
C GLY A 393 19.49 -15.27 6.38
N ILE A 394 18.98 -14.42 5.49
CA ILE A 394 18.93 -14.68 4.04
C ILE A 394 20.29 -14.35 3.41
N GLY A 395 20.71 -15.15 2.44
CA GLY A 395 21.96 -14.94 1.71
C GLY A 395 23.19 -15.14 2.59
N ALA A 396 24.15 -14.22 2.47
CA ALA A 396 25.43 -14.22 3.19
C ALA A 396 25.38 -13.52 4.55
N TYR A 397 24.26 -12.89 4.90
CA TYR A 397 24.11 -12.11 6.13
C TYR A 397 23.30 -12.85 7.19
N LYS A 398 23.62 -12.62 8.46
CA LYS A 398 22.82 -12.98 9.63
C LYS A 398 21.64 -12.00 9.76
N GLU A 399 20.64 -12.34 10.56
CA GLU A 399 19.49 -11.46 10.82
C GLU A 399 19.83 -10.15 11.54
N ASN A 400 20.99 -10.06 12.18
CA ASN A 400 21.45 -8.82 12.81
C ASN A 400 22.24 -7.90 11.86
N GLY A 401 22.44 -8.32 10.60
CA GLY A 401 23.17 -7.56 9.58
C GLY A 401 24.67 -7.81 9.51
N GLU A 402 25.23 -8.70 10.34
CA GLU A 402 26.62 -9.13 10.14
C GLU A 402 26.72 -10.17 9.03
N LEU A 403 27.84 -10.19 8.31
CA LEU A 403 28.20 -11.35 7.49
C LEU A 403 28.23 -12.63 8.36
N LYS A 404 27.76 -13.74 7.79
CA LYS A 404 27.95 -15.07 8.38
C LYS A 404 29.45 -15.36 8.52
N ASP A 405 29.85 -16.02 9.60
CA ASP A 405 31.27 -16.14 9.97
C ASP A 405 32.12 -16.87 8.93
N ASN A 406 31.49 -17.73 8.11
CA ASN A 406 32.12 -18.45 7.00
C ASN A 406 31.71 -17.91 5.61
N ALA A 407 31.11 -16.72 5.53
CA ALA A 407 30.77 -16.11 4.24
C ALA A 407 32.03 -15.75 3.46
N THR A 408 32.01 -16.00 2.16
CA THR A 408 33.04 -15.55 1.22
C THR A 408 32.57 -14.27 0.53
N VAL A 409 33.35 -13.20 0.67
CA VAL A 409 33.08 -11.92 -0.01
C VAL A 409 33.92 -11.85 -1.28
N ILE A 410 33.30 -11.50 -2.41
CA ILE A 410 33.99 -11.17 -3.66
C ILE A 410 33.62 -9.76 -4.11
N TYR A 411 34.60 -9.02 -4.63
CA TYR A 411 34.41 -7.68 -5.16
C TYR A 411 34.41 -7.71 -6.69
N VAL A 412 33.34 -7.19 -7.28
CA VAL A 412 33.14 -7.19 -8.72
C VAL A 412 33.01 -5.76 -9.23
N THR A 413 33.86 -5.44 -10.20
CA THR A 413 33.90 -4.17 -10.95
C THR A 413 33.80 -4.49 -12.45
N ALA A 414 33.65 -3.48 -13.30
CA ALA A 414 33.78 -3.64 -14.75
C ALA A 414 35.07 -4.38 -15.15
N GLU A 415 36.19 -4.06 -14.51
CA GLU A 415 37.50 -4.65 -14.83
C GLU A 415 37.63 -6.10 -14.33
N THR A 416 36.93 -6.45 -13.25
CA THR A 416 37.09 -7.74 -12.57
C THR A 416 35.96 -8.73 -12.83
N ALA A 417 34.84 -8.35 -13.43
CA ALA A 417 33.72 -9.26 -13.69
C ALA A 417 34.13 -10.55 -14.42
N LYS A 418 35.07 -10.45 -15.38
CA LYS A 418 35.65 -11.59 -16.10
C LYS A 418 36.70 -12.40 -15.35
N THR A 419 37.32 -11.82 -14.34
CA THR A 419 38.59 -12.32 -13.77
C THR A 419 38.54 -12.55 -12.26
N VAL A 420 37.49 -12.10 -11.58
CA VAL A 420 37.25 -12.35 -10.17
C VAL A 420 37.27 -13.85 -9.90
N THR A 421 37.92 -14.26 -8.81
CA THR A 421 38.04 -15.66 -8.45
C THR A 421 37.37 -15.96 -7.12
N CYS A 422 36.81 -17.18 -7.01
CA CYS A 422 36.27 -17.69 -5.75
C CYS A 422 36.59 -19.18 -5.61
N LYS A 423 37.02 -19.58 -4.41
CA LYS A 423 37.17 -21.00 -4.07
C LYS A 423 35.86 -21.53 -3.54
N VAL A 424 35.24 -22.43 -4.29
CA VAL A 424 33.96 -23.04 -3.94
C VAL A 424 34.18 -24.51 -3.61
N PHE A 425 33.59 -25.02 -2.53
CA PHE A 425 33.55 -26.45 -2.27
C PHE A 425 32.67 -27.14 -3.32
N TYR A 426 33.31 -27.73 -4.33
CA TYR A 426 32.67 -28.28 -5.50
C TYR A 426 32.85 -29.80 -5.56
N ASP A 427 31.75 -30.53 -5.42
CA ASP A 427 31.69 -31.98 -5.28
C ASP A 427 32.37 -32.51 -4.00
N LYS A 428 33.71 -32.66 -4.04
CA LYS A 428 34.51 -33.32 -2.98
C LYS A 428 35.73 -32.53 -2.53
N ALA A 429 36.01 -31.38 -3.16
CA ALA A 429 37.17 -30.56 -2.85
C ALA A 429 36.90 -29.09 -3.17
N TYR A 430 37.67 -28.17 -2.58
CA TYR A 430 37.69 -26.78 -3.01
C TYR A 430 38.31 -26.68 -4.40
N ARG A 431 37.63 -25.94 -5.28
CA ARG A 431 38.10 -25.58 -6.62
C ARG A 431 37.98 -24.08 -6.81
N GLU A 432 38.94 -23.49 -7.50
CA GLU A 432 38.90 -22.09 -7.87
C GLU A 432 38.15 -21.93 -9.19
N PHE A 433 37.22 -20.98 -9.23
CA PHE A 433 36.46 -20.58 -10.40
C PHE A 433 36.77 -19.13 -10.72
N THR A 434 36.79 -18.76 -12.00
CA THR A 434 37.16 -17.42 -12.50
C THR A 434 36.04 -16.88 -13.38
N GLY A 435 35.58 -15.66 -13.10
CA GLY A 435 34.42 -15.04 -13.75
C GLY A 435 33.17 -15.10 -12.89
N LEU A 436 32.37 -14.03 -12.88
CA LEU A 436 31.19 -13.93 -12.01
C LEU A 436 30.14 -14.99 -12.34
N GLN A 437 29.76 -15.17 -13.61
CA GLN A 437 28.80 -16.21 -14.00
C GLN A 437 29.36 -17.61 -13.72
N ALA A 438 30.64 -17.86 -14.01
CA ALA A 438 31.28 -19.14 -13.72
C ALA A 438 31.26 -19.50 -12.21
N ILE A 439 31.40 -18.52 -11.32
CA ILE A 439 31.26 -18.73 -9.87
C ILE A 439 29.81 -19.08 -9.51
N MET A 440 28.83 -18.39 -10.08
CA MET A 440 27.40 -18.70 -9.84
C MET A 440 27.03 -20.10 -10.35
N ASP A 441 27.54 -20.49 -11.53
CA ASP A 441 27.33 -21.82 -12.10
C ASP A 441 27.90 -22.93 -11.20
N ALA A 442 29.01 -22.68 -10.51
CA ALA A 442 29.59 -23.63 -9.59
C ALA A 442 28.64 -23.98 -8.43
N LEU A 443 27.81 -23.03 -7.98
CA LEU A 443 26.84 -23.24 -6.90
C LEU A 443 25.73 -24.23 -7.27
N GLN A 444 25.42 -24.37 -8.56
CA GLN A 444 24.42 -25.33 -9.06
C GLN A 444 24.75 -26.78 -8.69
N LYS A 445 26.02 -27.09 -8.39
CA LYS A 445 26.40 -28.43 -7.91
C LYS A 445 25.76 -28.79 -6.56
N GLY A 446 25.39 -27.79 -5.76
CA GLY A 446 24.72 -27.96 -4.46
C GLY A 446 25.60 -28.56 -3.38
N THR A 447 26.92 -28.34 -3.44
CA THR A 447 27.89 -28.81 -2.43
C THR A 447 28.62 -27.69 -1.72
N ALA A 448 28.43 -26.43 -2.14
CA ALA A 448 29.06 -25.28 -1.51
C ALA A 448 28.75 -25.27 0.00
N LYS A 449 29.76 -24.96 0.82
CA LYS A 449 29.64 -24.93 2.28
C LYS A 449 29.55 -23.52 2.83
N GLU A 450 30.03 -22.56 2.05
CA GLU A 450 30.12 -21.14 2.38
C GLU A 450 29.04 -20.35 1.65
N PRO A 451 28.33 -19.44 2.33
CA PRO A 451 27.58 -18.39 1.67
C PRO A 451 28.51 -17.51 0.83
N ILE A 452 27.99 -16.94 -0.26
CA ILE A 452 28.74 -16.00 -1.11
C ILE A 452 28.08 -14.63 -1.09
N CYS A 453 28.87 -13.61 -0.79
CA CYS A 453 28.49 -12.20 -0.89
C CYS A 453 29.20 -11.56 -2.08
N VAL A 454 28.45 -11.21 -3.11
CA VAL A 454 28.93 -10.49 -4.29
C VAL A 454 28.75 -9.00 -4.03
N ARG A 455 29.86 -8.25 -3.94
CA ARG A 455 29.87 -6.79 -3.80
C ARG A 455 30.11 -6.13 -5.14
N ILE A 456 29.09 -5.48 -5.68
CA ILE A 456 29.16 -4.68 -6.91
C ILE A 456 29.74 -3.31 -6.57
N VAL A 457 30.83 -2.94 -7.24
CA VAL A 457 31.51 -1.66 -7.09
C VAL A 457 31.50 -0.93 -8.43
N GLY A 458 30.82 0.21 -8.48
CA GLY A 458 30.61 0.98 -9.71
C GLY A 458 29.62 0.31 -10.67
N THR A 459 29.75 0.61 -11.95
CA THR A 459 28.89 0.04 -13.00
C THR A 459 29.51 -1.21 -13.61
N ILE A 460 28.74 -2.29 -13.69
CA ILE A 460 29.08 -3.50 -14.45
C ILE A 460 28.14 -3.57 -15.64
N LYS A 461 28.69 -3.61 -16.86
CA LYS A 461 27.93 -3.76 -18.10
C LYS A 461 27.86 -5.22 -18.54
N ASP A 462 26.88 -5.53 -19.36
CA ASP A 462 26.78 -6.81 -20.08
C ASP A 462 28.09 -7.22 -20.76
N THR A 463 28.78 -6.26 -21.37
CA THR A 463 30.07 -6.44 -22.06
C THR A 463 31.25 -6.70 -21.13
N ASP A 464 31.12 -6.42 -19.84
CA ASP A 464 32.16 -6.68 -18.83
C ASP A 464 32.11 -8.12 -18.30
N MET A 465 30.97 -8.79 -18.43
CA MET A 465 30.71 -10.13 -17.88
C MET A 465 31.49 -11.23 -18.62
N ASP A 466 31.86 -12.29 -17.89
CA ASP A 466 32.52 -13.48 -18.46
C ASP A 466 31.60 -14.24 -19.42
N SER A 467 30.37 -14.45 -19.00
CA SER A 467 29.33 -15.12 -19.77
C SER A 467 27.96 -14.86 -19.13
N PHE A 468 26.90 -15.33 -19.79
CA PHE A 468 25.57 -15.42 -19.20
C PHE A 468 25.00 -16.82 -19.39
N SER A 469 24.51 -17.41 -18.29
CA SER A 469 23.81 -18.69 -18.31
C SER A 469 22.31 -18.53 -18.61
N SER A 470 21.83 -17.29 -18.75
CA SER A 470 20.53 -16.95 -19.34
C SER A 470 20.70 -15.99 -20.50
N SER A 471 20.30 -16.40 -21.71
CA SER A 471 20.33 -15.52 -22.88
C SER A 471 19.17 -14.52 -22.94
N ALA A 472 18.12 -14.74 -22.14
CA ALA A 472 16.97 -13.84 -22.04
C ALA A 472 17.19 -12.80 -20.94
N GLU A 473 17.67 -13.24 -19.78
CA GLU A 473 17.72 -12.39 -18.58
C GLU A 473 19.12 -11.84 -18.30
N GLY A 474 20.19 -12.63 -18.46
CA GLY A 474 21.54 -12.28 -18.02
C GLY A 474 22.10 -13.23 -16.97
N LEU A 475 22.55 -12.69 -15.83
CA LEU A 475 23.26 -13.44 -14.79
C LEU A 475 22.32 -14.47 -14.14
N GLN A 476 22.66 -15.75 -14.22
CA GLN A 476 21.85 -16.81 -13.61
C GLN A 476 22.43 -17.26 -12.27
N ILE A 477 21.58 -17.33 -11.25
CA ILE A 477 21.84 -18.03 -9.99
C ILE A 477 20.92 -19.25 -9.95
N LYS A 478 21.50 -20.45 -9.94
CA LYS A 478 20.72 -21.68 -10.05
C LYS A 478 21.10 -22.70 -8.99
N GLY A 479 20.10 -23.18 -8.26
CA GLY A 479 20.23 -24.30 -7.34
C GLY A 479 20.20 -25.66 -8.05
N LYS A 480 20.74 -26.68 -7.38
CA LYS A 480 20.81 -28.06 -7.88
C LYS A 480 19.42 -28.65 -8.20
N ASN A 481 18.46 -28.36 -7.33
CA ASN A 481 17.09 -28.86 -7.32
C ASN A 481 16.18 -27.84 -6.62
N ALA A 482 14.86 -27.98 -6.77
CA ALA A 482 13.86 -27.08 -6.19
C ALA A 482 14.22 -26.62 -4.77
N TYR A 483 14.19 -25.30 -4.54
CA TYR A 483 14.43 -24.67 -3.24
C TYR A 483 15.82 -24.95 -2.60
N ALA A 484 16.84 -25.30 -3.37
CA ALA A 484 18.17 -25.61 -2.83
C ALA A 484 18.79 -24.40 -2.11
N PRO A 485 19.34 -24.55 -0.89
CA PRO A 485 19.92 -23.45 -0.13
C PRO A 485 21.25 -22.98 -0.76
N VAL A 486 21.17 -21.97 -1.62
CA VAL A 486 22.31 -21.43 -2.36
C VAL A 486 23.05 -20.35 -1.54
N ASN A 487 22.34 -19.63 -0.65
CA ASN A 487 22.92 -18.65 0.29
C ASN A 487 23.79 -17.59 -0.40
N VAL A 488 23.20 -16.85 -1.33
CA VAL A 488 23.89 -15.78 -2.07
C VAL A 488 23.29 -14.43 -1.72
N THR A 489 24.15 -13.45 -1.45
CA THR A 489 23.79 -12.03 -1.47
C THR A 489 24.48 -11.36 -2.64
N VAL A 490 23.75 -10.58 -3.42
CA VAL A 490 24.30 -9.60 -4.36
C VAL A 490 23.99 -8.22 -3.79
N GLU A 491 25.03 -7.50 -3.38
CA GLU A 491 24.91 -6.18 -2.78
C GLU A 491 25.73 -5.13 -3.53
N GLY A 492 25.19 -3.94 -3.69
CA GLY A 492 25.94 -2.80 -4.20
C GLY A 492 26.65 -2.02 -3.09
N ILE A 493 27.79 -1.43 -3.43
CA ILE A 493 28.59 -0.58 -2.53
C ILE A 493 28.44 0.89 -2.94
N GLY A 494 28.08 1.75 -1.99
CA GLY A 494 27.81 3.17 -2.23
C GLY A 494 26.44 3.44 -2.86
N ASP A 495 26.34 4.59 -3.52
CA ASP A 495 25.14 5.07 -4.22
C ASP A 495 25.24 4.93 -5.75
N ASP A 496 26.34 4.38 -6.27
CA ASP A 496 26.63 4.29 -7.71
C ASP A 496 26.75 2.84 -8.24
N ALA A 497 26.60 1.83 -7.37
CA ALA A 497 26.61 0.44 -7.78
C ALA A 497 25.45 0.13 -8.74
N THR A 498 25.78 -0.35 -9.94
CA THR A 498 24.83 -0.49 -11.06
C THR A 498 25.15 -1.70 -11.92
N THR A 499 24.13 -2.49 -12.28
CA THR A 499 24.18 -3.42 -13.42
C THR A 499 23.49 -2.79 -14.62
N TRP A 500 24.14 -2.83 -15.78
CA TRP A 500 23.65 -2.17 -16.98
C TRP A 500 23.63 -3.12 -18.18
N GLY A 501 22.50 -3.20 -18.89
CA GLY A 501 22.40 -4.05 -20.09
C GLY A 501 22.01 -5.51 -19.82
N PHE A 502 21.83 -5.91 -18.56
CA PHE A 502 21.43 -7.28 -18.19
C PHE A 502 20.64 -7.29 -16.88
N GLY A 503 19.82 -8.32 -16.68
CA GLY A 503 19.10 -8.64 -15.45
C GLY A 503 19.57 -9.95 -14.84
N PHE A 504 18.73 -10.55 -13.99
CA PHE A 504 19.06 -11.76 -13.25
C PHE A 504 17.97 -12.82 -13.36
N LEU A 505 18.40 -14.08 -13.50
CA LEU A 505 17.53 -15.24 -13.45
C LEU A 505 17.84 -16.09 -12.22
N ILE A 506 16.88 -16.23 -11.31
CA ILE A 506 17.01 -17.04 -10.11
C ILE A 506 16.16 -18.31 -10.26
N ARG A 507 16.80 -19.48 -10.21
CA ARG A 507 16.16 -20.79 -10.44
C ARG A 507 16.47 -21.76 -9.32
N ASN A 508 15.46 -22.44 -8.79
CA ASN A 508 15.62 -23.56 -7.85
C ASN A 508 16.41 -23.19 -6.58
N CYS A 509 16.38 -21.92 -6.17
CA CYS A 509 17.20 -21.40 -5.08
C CYS A 509 16.39 -21.22 -3.81
N SER A 510 17.06 -21.31 -2.67
CA SER A 510 16.63 -20.63 -1.46
C SER A 510 17.74 -19.80 -0.83
N SER A 511 17.33 -18.80 -0.06
CA SER A 511 18.24 -17.88 0.63
C SER A 511 19.03 -17.01 -0.37
N VAL A 512 18.33 -16.18 -1.15
CA VAL A 512 18.93 -15.20 -2.08
C VAL A 512 18.53 -13.78 -1.69
N GLU A 513 19.50 -12.90 -1.55
CA GLU A 513 19.31 -11.48 -1.21
C GLU A 513 19.86 -10.59 -2.33
N MET A 514 19.08 -9.62 -2.77
CA MET A 514 19.46 -8.63 -3.80
C MET A 514 19.26 -7.23 -3.21
N ARG A 515 20.33 -6.43 -3.08
CA ARG A 515 20.24 -5.13 -2.40
C ARG A 515 21.19 -4.02 -2.83
N ASN A 516 20.75 -2.77 -2.68
CA ASN A 516 21.57 -1.57 -2.80
C ASN A 516 22.31 -1.41 -4.15
N PHE A 517 21.74 -1.86 -5.27
CA PHE A 517 22.26 -1.56 -6.60
C PHE A 517 21.14 -1.19 -7.59
N ALA A 518 21.50 -0.53 -8.69
CA ALA A 518 20.57 -0.17 -9.73
C ALA A 518 20.58 -1.21 -10.85
N ASN A 519 19.42 -1.48 -11.44
CA ASN A 519 19.32 -2.18 -12.70
C ASN A 519 18.82 -1.24 -13.80
N MET A 520 19.64 -1.08 -14.85
CA MET A 520 19.33 -0.20 -15.97
C MET A 520 19.42 -0.98 -17.28
N CYS A 521 18.43 -0.80 -18.15
CA CYS A 521 18.42 -1.35 -19.49
C CYS A 521 18.60 -2.89 -19.51
N CYS A 522 17.93 -3.63 -18.62
CA CYS A 522 17.95 -5.10 -18.64
C CYS A 522 17.52 -5.67 -19.99
N MET A 523 17.89 -6.93 -20.25
CA MET A 523 17.59 -7.61 -21.51
C MET A 523 16.10 -7.91 -21.65
N ASP A 524 15.52 -8.55 -20.64
CA ASP A 524 14.09 -8.90 -20.55
C ASP A 524 13.56 -8.46 -19.18
N ASP A 525 13.64 -9.31 -18.15
CA ASP A 525 13.31 -8.94 -16.76
C ASP A 525 14.55 -8.38 -16.02
N ALA A 526 14.35 -7.42 -15.10
CA ALA A 526 15.44 -6.99 -14.23
C ALA A 526 15.80 -8.08 -13.21
N LEU A 527 14.80 -8.70 -12.57
CA LEU A 527 14.90 -9.88 -11.70
C LEU A 527 13.76 -10.86 -12.01
N SER A 528 14.12 -12.05 -12.48
CA SER A 528 13.19 -13.13 -12.78
C SER A 528 13.39 -14.29 -11.80
N PHE A 529 12.45 -14.48 -10.88
CA PHE A 529 12.39 -15.66 -10.01
C PHE A 529 11.56 -16.75 -10.70
N ASP A 530 12.20 -17.48 -11.61
CA ASP A 530 11.62 -18.56 -12.39
C ASP A 530 12.56 -19.76 -12.27
N THR A 531 12.34 -20.80 -11.48
CA THR A 531 11.13 -21.39 -10.89
C THR A 531 11.56 -22.03 -9.55
N GLN A 532 10.61 -22.34 -8.66
CA GLN A 532 10.86 -23.11 -7.44
C GLN A 532 11.92 -22.47 -6.52
N ASN A 533 11.80 -21.16 -6.33
CA ASN A 533 12.62 -20.43 -5.37
C ASN A 533 11.90 -20.31 -4.01
N ALA A 534 12.67 -20.16 -2.92
CA ALA A 534 12.12 -19.96 -1.57
C ALA A 534 12.97 -19.00 -0.73
N HIS A 535 12.35 -18.15 0.09
CA HIS A 535 13.08 -17.26 1.03
C HIS A 535 14.08 -16.36 0.30
N CYS A 536 13.57 -15.53 -0.62
CA CYS A 536 14.36 -14.54 -1.33
C CYS A 536 13.90 -13.12 -0.98
N TRP A 537 14.87 -12.21 -0.88
CA TRP A 537 14.62 -10.83 -0.45
C TRP A 537 15.22 -9.85 -1.45
N VAL A 538 14.38 -8.98 -2.01
CA VAL A 538 14.77 -7.92 -2.95
C VAL A 538 14.49 -6.59 -2.29
N HIS A 539 15.53 -5.83 -1.95
CA HIS A 539 15.32 -4.59 -1.22
C HIS A 539 16.32 -3.47 -1.47
N HIS A 540 15.87 -2.22 -1.33
CA HIS A 540 16.71 -1.02 -1.52
C HIS A 540 17.39 -1.00 -2.90
N MET A 541 16.67 -1.45 -3.91
CA MET A 541 17.09 -1.44 -5.31
C MET A 541 16.47 -0.26 -6.04
N ASP A 542 17.18 0.28 -7.03
CA ASP A 542 16.60 1.17 -8.04
C ASP A 542 16.40 0.40 -9.35
N PHE A 543 15.16 0.32 -9.83
CA PHE A 543 14.84 -0.31 -11.09
C PHE A 543 14.44 0.76 -12.11
N PHE A 544 15.07 0.74 -13.28
CA PHE A 544 14.79 1.65 -14.39
C PHE A 544 14.26 0.87 -15.60
N TYR A 545 14.07 1.53 -16.74
CA TYR A 545 13.63 0.89 -17.98
C TYR A 545 14.44 -0.35 -18.35
N GLY A 546 13.72 -1.39 -18.80
CA GLY A 546 14.30 -2.50 -19.54
C GLY A 546 14.47 -2.18 -21.04
N SER A 547 15.07 -3.12 -21.76
CA SER A 547 15.16 -3.07 -23.22
C SER A 547 13.78 -3.21 -23.85
N VAL A 548 13.60 -2.65 -25.04
CA VAL A 548 12.32 -2.77 -25.76
C VAL A 548 12.08 -4.24 -26.09
N GLY A 549 10.98 -4.80 -25.58
CA GLY A 549 10.59 -6.19 -25.86
C GLY A 549 9.88 -6.36 -27.20
N GLY A 550 9.37 -7.57 -27.44
CA GLY A 550 8.68 -7.93 -28.69
C GLY A 550 7.22 -7.47 -28.76
N ASP A 551 6.56 -7.30 -27.61
CA ASP A 551 5.15 -6.92 -27.53
C ASP A 551 4.96 -5.39 -27.43
N LYS A 552 3.80 -4.90 -27.87
CA LYS A 552 3.49 -3.46 -27.90
C LYS A 552 3.55 -2.81 -26.50
N ASP A 553 3.21 -3.56 -25.46
CA ASP A 553 3.24 -3.10 -24.06
C ASP A 553 4.62 -3.26 -23.41
N GLN A 554 5.66 -3.65 -24.16
CA GLN A 554 7.05 -3.82 -23.70
C GLN A 554 7.97 -2.66 -24.11
N ALA A 555 7.42 -1.48 -24.40
CA ALA A 555 8.21 -0.31 -24.81
C ALA A 555 9.20 0.17 -23.71
N LYS A 556 8.87 -0.09 -22.43
CA LYS A 556 9.65 0.25 -21.24
C LYS A 556 10.38 -0.97 -20.62
N GLY A 557 10.40 -2.13 -21.29
CA GLY A 557 10.83 -3.43 -20.73
C GLY A 557 9.71 -4.47 -20.67
N ASP A 558 10.06 -5.75 -20.46
CA ASP A 558 9.08 -6.75 -20.01
C ASP A 558 8.82 -6.61 -18.50
N GLY A 559 9.08 -7.62 -17.68
CA GLY A 559 8.90 -7.56 -16.24
C GLY A 559 10.04 -6.81 -15.55
N THR A 560 9.80 -6.31 -14.35
CA THR A 560 10.88 -5.75 -13.52
C THR A 560 11.29 -6.76 -12.46
N VAL A 561 10.37 -7.11 -11.55
CA VAL A 561 10.59 -8.17 -10.55
C VAL A 561 9.49 -9.20 -10.69
N ASP A 562 9.74 -10.26 -11.45
CA ASP A 562 8.75 -11.28 -11.74
C ASP A 562 8.94 -12.53 -10.84
N ILE A 563 7.85 -13.04 -10.29
CA ILE A 563 7.80 -14.19 -9.38
C ILE A 563 6.97 -15.29 -10.04
N LYS A 564 7.61 -16.39 -10.45
CA LYS A 564 7.04 -17.39 -11.36
C LYS A 564 7.30 -18.82 -10.87
N GLY A 565 6.42 -19.74 -11.25
CA GLY A 565 6.70 -21.18 -11.24
C GLY A 565 6.88 -21.78 -9.85
N ASN A 566 5.85 -21.76 -9.01
CA ASN A 566 5.86 -22.27 -7.63
C ASN A 566 6.97 -21.64 -6.73
N THR A 567 7.37 -20.41 -7.03
CA THR A 567 8.24 -19.64 -6.15
C THR A 567 7.43 -19.16 -4.94
N ARG A 568 8.02 -19.25 -3.74
CA ARG A 568 7.34 -18.98 -2.46
C ARG A 568 8.20 -18.20 -1.48
N TYR A 569 7.58 -17.58 -0.50
CA TYR A 569 8.24 -16.83 0.57
C TYR A 569 9.20 -15.77 0.02
N ILE A 570 8.65 -14.84 -0.77
CA ILE A 570 9.41 -13.75 -1.38
C ILE A 570 8.97 -12.42 -0.79
N THR A 571 9.94 -11.57 -0.48
CA THR A 571 9.71 -10.21 -0.01
C THR A 571 10.36 -9.22 -0.98
N VAL A 572 9.56 -8.33 -1.55
CA VAL A 572 9.98 -7.23 -2.42
C VAL A 572 9.73 -5.92 -1.68
N ALA A 573 10.77 -5.33 -1.10
CA ALA A 573 10.59 -4.26 -0.13
C ALA A 573 11.53 -3.06 -0.32
N TYR A 574 11.07 -1.84 -0.06
CA TYR A 574 11.92 -0.65 -0.15
C TYR A 574 12.63 -0.50 -1.50
N ASN A 575 12.01 -0.90 -2.61
CA ASN A 575 12.58 -0.68 -3.94
C ASN A 575 11.96 0.55 -4.60
N HIS A 576 12.72 1.26 -5.42
CA HIS A 576 12.24 2.36 -6.23
C HIS A 576 12.12 1.91 -7.68
N PHE A 577 10.91 1.90 -8.18
CA PHE A 577 10.55 1.57 -9.55
C PHE A 577 10.37 2.87 -10.33
N TRP A 578 11.34 3.21 -11.17
CA TRP A 578 11.40 4.44 -11.94
C TRP A 578 10.74 4.23 -13.32
N ASP A 579 9.50 4.68 -13.44
CA ASP A 579 8.74 4.68 -14.70
C ASP A 579 8.68 3.29 -15.37
N ASN A 580 8.63 2.21 -14.60
CA ASN A 580 8.57 0.85 -15.16
C ASN A 580 7.22 0.56 -15.83
N GLY A 581 7.23 -0.09 -17.00
CA GLY A 581 5.98 -0.44 -17.70
C GLY A 581 5.22 -1.60 -17.05
N LYS A 582 5.89 -2.74 -16.83
CA LYS A 582 5.30 -3.91 -16.16
C LYS A 582 6.16 -4.26 -14.96
N THR A 583 5.72 -3.83 -13.78
CA THR A 583 6.55 -3.89 -12.58
C THR A 583 6.73 -5.32 -12.07
N SER A 584 5.65 -6.02 -11.74
CA SER A 584 5.77 -7.36 -11.15
C SER A 584 4.59 -8.27 -11.47
N LEU A 585 4.85 -9.35 -12.20
CA LEU A 585 3.96 -10.49 -12.29
C LEU A 585 4.23 -11.46 -11.13
N CYS A 586 3.19 -11.81 -10.38
CA CYS A 586 3.26 -12.70 -9.23
C CYS A 586 2.38 -13.95 -9.46
N GLY A 587 3.01 -15.07 -9.79
CA GLY A 587 2.36 -16.32 -10.19
C GLY A 587 2.08 -16.44 -11.69
N MET A 588 2.04 -17.67 -12.17
CA MET A 588 1.70 -18.07 -13.53
C MET A 588 0.32 -18.76 -13.55
N LYS A 589 0.12 -19.73 -14.44
CA LYS A 589 -1.19 -20.37 -14.68
C LYS A 589 -1.31 -21.78 -14.12
N SER A 590 -0.19 -22.42 -13.81
CA SER A 590 -0.11 -23.85 -13.53
C SER A 590 0.40 -24.17 -12.13
N GLU A 591 0.66 -23.15 -11.31
CA GLU A 591 0.91 -23.37 -9.89
C GLU A 591 -0.30 -24.03 -9.24
N SER A 592 -0.01 -25.01 -8.38
CA SER A 592 -1.03 -25.80 -7.69
C SER A 592 -0.79 -25.86 -6.18
N THR A 593 0.29 -25.26 -5.71
CA THR A 593 0.60 -25.11 -4.29
C THR A 593 0.25 -23.71 -3.84
N GLU A 594 -0.20 -23.59 -2.58
CA GLU A 594 -0.36 -22.28 -1.95
C GLU A 594 1.03 -21.71 -1.63
N ASP A 595 1.40 -20.64 -2.33
CA ASP A 595 2.66 -19.93 -2.20
C ASP A 595 2.39 -18.51 -1.67
N TYR A 596 3.40 -17.88 -1.05
CA TYR A 596 3.25 -16.59 -0.35
C TYR A 596 4.29 -15.57 -0.80
N ALA A 597 3.88 -14.31 -0.95
CA ALA A 597 4.77 -13.19 -1.24
C ALA A 597 4.29 -11.89 -0.58
N ASP A 598 5.18 -10.92 -0.40
CA ASP A 598 4.81 -9.58 0.02
C ASP A 598 5.58 -8.46 -0.67
N TYR A 599 4.91 -7.32 -0.77
CA TYR A 599 5.42 -6.08 -1.33
C TYR A 599 5.22 -4.97 -0.30
N HIS A 600 6.30 -4.36 0.19
CA HIS A 600 6.16 -3.26 1.14
C HIS A 600 7.15 -2.12 1.03
N HIS A 601 6.69 -0.92 1.36
CA HIS A 601 7.52 0.29 1.35
C HIS A 601 8.22 0.55 0.00
N ASN A 602 7.71 -0.02 -1.10
CA ASN A 602 8.22 0.28 -2.43
C ASN A 602 7.69 1.65 -2.88
N TRP A 603 8.47 2.33 -3.70
CA TRP A 603 8.07 3.52 -4.44
C TRP A 603 7.80 3.14 -5.89
N PHE A 604 6.54 3.17 -6.28
CA PHE A 604 6.12 3.01 -7.66
C PHE A 604 5.97 4.41 -8.25
N ASP A 605 7.04 4.91 -8.85
CA ASP A 605 7.23 6.29 -9.26
C ASP A 605 7.01 6.42 -10.77
N HIS A 606 5.84 6.93 -11.14
CA HIS A 606 5.36 7.10 -12.50
C HIS A 606 5.30 5.81 -13.33
N SER A 607 5.31 4.64 -12.69
CA SER A 607 5.22 3.35 -13.36
C SER A 607 3.81 3.04 -13.89
N ASP A 608 3.69 2.18 -14.91
CA ASP A 608 2.39 1.99 -15.55
C ASP A 608 1.51 0.97 -14.81
N SER A 609 2.00 -0.24 -14.57
CA SER A 609 1.14 -1.40 -14.23
C SER A 609 1.83 -2.52 -13.46
N ARG A 610 1.01 -3.44 -12.91
CA ARG A 610 1.42 -4.68 -12.22
C ARG A 610 2.16 -4.43 -10.90
N HIS A 611 1.48 -3.85 -9.91
CA HIS A 611 2.10 -3.45 -8.64
C HIS A 611 1.57 -4.17 -7.38
N PRO A 612 1.59 -5.52 -7.29
CA PRO A 612 1.82 -6.53 -8.34
C PRO A 612 0.54 -6.88 -9.13
N ARG A 613 0.69 -7.59 -10.26
CA ARG A 613 -0.40 -8.41 -10.83
C ARG A 613 -0.25 -9.84 -10.33
N VAL A 614 -1.21 -10.31 -9.54
CA VAL A 614 -1.17 -11.61 -8.87
C VAL A 614 -2.12 -12.59 -9.53
N ARG A 615 -1.63 -13.80 -9.81
CA ARG A 615 -2.40 -14.92 -10.37
C ARG A 615 -2.71 -15.97 -9.32
N THR A 616 -1.69 -16.68 -8.86
CA THR A 616 -1.86 -17.92 -8.08
C THR A 616 -1.28 -17.85 -6.66
N ILE A 617 -0.55 -16.77 -6.35
CA ILE A 617 0.17 -16.60 -5.09
C ILE A 617 -0.67 -15.78 -4.10
N THR A 618 -0.69 -16.18 -2.82
CA THR A 618 -1.29 -15.39 -1.74
C THR A 618 -0.35 -14.25 -1.38
N THR A 619 -0.82 -13.00 -1.46
CA THR A 619 0.07 -11.83 -1.44
C THR A 619 -0.35 -10.77 -0.42
N HIS A 620 0.60 -10.23 0.34
CA HIS A 620 0.40 -9.08 1.20
C HIS A 620 1.06 -7.83 0.59
N VAL A 621 0.31 -6.75 0.39
CA VAL A 621 0.76 -5.52 -0.27
C VAL A 621 0.52 -4.37 0.69
N TRP A 622 1.57 -3.85 1.33
CA TRP A 622 1.40 -2.91 2.44
C TRP A 622 2.40 -1.76 2.48
N ASN A 623 1.98 -0.61 2.97
CA ASN A 623 2.83 0.59 3.12
C ASN A 623 3.59 1.01 1.84
N ASN A 624 3.13 0.67 0.63
CA ASN A 624 3.77 1.11 -0.62
C ASN A 624 3.27 2.50 -1.02
N TYR A 625 4.14 3.26 -1.67
CA TYR A 625 3.81 4.56 -2.24
C TYR A 625 3.60 4.42 -3.76
N TYR A 626 2.36 4.64 -4.20
CA TYR A 626 1.96 4.66 -5.60
C TYR A 626 1.86 6.12 -6.04
N ASP A 627 2.72 6.53 -6.95
CA ASP A 627 3.00 7.93 -7.23
C ASP A 627 2.94 8.19 -8.74
N GLY A 628 1.81 8.68 -9.26
CA GLY A 628 1.65 8.92 -10.71
C GLY A 628 1.48 7.64 -11.53
N VAL A 629 0.85 6.60 -10.97
CA VAL A 629 0.69 5.31 -11.67
C VAL A 629 -0.33 5.41 -12.81
N ALA A 630 0.15 5.27 -14.05
CA ALA A 630 -0.59 5.63 -15.26
C ALA A 630 -1.68 4.63 -15.71
N LYS A 631 -1.57 3.34 -15.36
CA LYS A 631 -2.58 2.32 -15.70
C LYS A 631 -3.26 1.75 -14.46
N TYR A 632 -2.57 0.92 -13.67
CA TYR A 632 -3.16 0.34 -12.47
C TYR A 632 -2.13 -0.10 -11.42
N GLY A 633 -2.55 -0.11 -10.16
CA GLY A 633 -1.78 -0.61 -9.03
C GLY A 633 -1.87 -2.13 -8.90
N VAL A 634 -2.60 -2.60 -7.89
CA VAL A 634 -2.72 -4.04 -7.56
C VAL A 634 -3.73 -4.72 -8.48
N GLY A 635 -3.38 -5.87 -9.06
CA GLY A 635 -4.31 -6.65 -9.90
C GLY A 635 -4.50 -8.07 -9.41
N ALA A 636 -5.74 -8.50 -9.16
CA ALA A 636 -6.06 -9.87 -8.75
C ALA A 636 -6.68 -10.70 -9.89
N THR A 637 -6.05 -11.83 -10.19
CA THR A 637 -6.47 -12.80 -11.20
C THR A 637 -6.36 -14.23 -10.66
N MET A 638 -6.85 -15.22 -11.40
CA MET A 638 -6.63 -16.68 -11.25
C MET A 638 -6.77 -17.28 -9.84
N GLY A 639 -7.65 -16.74 -9.00
CA GLY A 639 -7.91 -17.32 -7.68
C GLY A 639 -7.00 -16.82 -6.56
N SER A 640 -6.11 -15.86 -6.83
CA SER A 640 -5.26 -15.23 -5.80
C SER A 640 -6.06 -14.65 -4.63
N SER A 641 -5.45 -14.58 -3.45
CA SER A 641 -5.92 -13.79 -2.31
C SER A 641 -4.89 -12.70 -2.00
N ILE A 642 -5.30 -11.43 -2.06
CA ILE A 642 -4.41 -10.29 -1.82
C ILE A 642 -4.92 -9.45 -0.65
N PHE A 643 -4.08 -9.20 0.35
CA PHE A 643 -4.36 -8.20 1.38
C PHE A 643 -3.65 -6.89 1.02
N VAL A 644 -4.40 -5.82 0.79
CA VAL A 644 -3.88 -4.50 0.42
C VAL A 644 -4.09 -3.55 1.60
N GLU A 645 -3.02 -3.29 2.35
CA GLU A 645 -3.06 -2.62 3.66
C GLU A 645 -2.25 -1.33 3.72
N SER A 646 -2.88 -0.22 4.13
CA SER A 646 -2.18 1.02 4.48
C SER A 646 -1.21 1.57 3.41
N ASN A 647 -1.55 1.43 2.13
CA ASN A 647 -0.79 2.02 1.03
C ASN A 647 -1.24 3.46 0.76
N PHE A 648 -0.37 4.26 0.14
CA PHE A 648 -0.67 5.65 -0.26
C PHE A 648 -0.70 5.77 -1.78
N TYR A 649 -1.80 6.30 -2.31
CA TYR A 649 -2.02 6.47 -3.75
C TYR A 649 -2.12 7.96 -4.11
N ARG A 650 -1.08 8.53 -4.73
CA ARG A 650 -1.10 9.83 -5.40
C ARG A 650 -1.25 9.62 -6.89
N HIS A 651 -2.23 10.28 -7.51
CA HIS A 651 -2.50 10.25 -8.95
C HIS A 651 -2.41 8.85 -9.58
N THR A 652 -2.92 7.83 -8.90
CA THR A 652 -2.96 6.47 -9.44
C THR A 652 -4.27 6.27 -10.17
N LYS A 653 -4.23 5.95 -11.47
CA LYS A 653 -5.46 5.82 -12.28
C LYS A 653 -6.45 4.80 -11.69
N ASP A 654 -6.02 3.54 -11.57
CA ASP A 654 -6.81 2.45 -11.00
C ASP A 654 -6.03 1.78 -9.84
N PRO A 655 -6.23 2.19 -8.57
CA PRO A 655 -5.40 1.74 -7.44
C PRO A 655 -5.34 0.23 -7.25
N MET A 656 -6.47 -0.44 -7.44
CA MET A 656 -6.58 -1.89 -7.44
C MET A 656 -7.73 -2.36 -8.31
N MET A 657 -7.61 -3.56 -8.88
CA MET A 657 -8.63 -4.15 -9.75
C MET A 657 -8.72 -5.67 -9.59
N ILE A 658 -9.92 -6.22 -9.74
CA ILE A 658 -10.15 -7.65 -9.89
C ILE A 658 -10.54 -7.94 -11.34
N SER A 659 -9.96 -8.98 -11.92
CA SER A 659 -10.22 -9.37 -13.32
C SER A 659 -11.70 -9.61 -13.62
N LYS A 660 -12.17 -9.07 -14.75
CA LYS A 660 -13.52 -9.16 -15.32
C LYS A 660 -14.66 -8.58 -14.49
N GLN A 661 -14.38 -7.88 -13.39
CA GLN A 661 -15.41 -7.28 -12.54
C GLN A 661 -14.95 -5.90 -12.06
N GLY A 662 -15.83 -5.21 -11.34
CA GLY A 662 -15.56 -3.88 -10.83
C GLY A 662 -15.20 -2.93 -11.96
N THR A 663 -14.03 -2.31 -11.84
CA THR A 663 -13.50 -1.39 -12.84
C THR A 663 -13.00 -2.11 -14.09
N ASP A 664 -12.42 -3.32 -13.97
CA ASP A 664 -11.95 -4.10 -15.13
C ASP A 664 -13.11 -4.59 -16.01
N GLY A 665 -14.27 -4.84 -15.42
CA GLY A 665 -15.49 -5.22 -16.13
C GLY A 665 -16.08 -4.09 -17.00
N LYS A 666 -15.57 -2.86 -16.91
CA LYS A 666 -16.03 -1.71 -17.69
C LYS A 666 -15.23 -1.62 -19.00
N GLY A 667 -15.87 -1.94 -20.13
CA GLY A 667 -15.25 -1.84 -21.46
C GLY A 667 -14.57 -3.14 -21.91
N ASP A 668 -13.47 -3.03 -22.65
CA ASP A 668 -12.79 -4.18 -23.28
C ASP A 668 -11.93 -5.04 -22.31
N GLY A 669 -11.77 -4.60 -21.05
CA GLY A 669 -10.95 -5.24 -20.02
C GLY A 669 -9.46 -4.91 -20.10
N THR A 670 -8.78 -4.91 -18.96
CA THR A 670 -7.34 -4.63 -18.79
C THR A 670 -6.52 -5.92 -18.71
N PHE A 671 -7.05 -6.96 -18.07
CA PHE A 671 -6.35 -8.24 -17.91
C PHE A 671 -6.53 -9.17 -19.11
N SER A 672 -5.80 -10.29 -19.12
CA SER A 672 -5.73 -11.22 -20.24
C SER A 672 -6.91 -12.21 -20.27
N GLY A 673 -8.07 -11.78 -19.78
CA GLY A 673 -9.30 -12.59 -19.74
C GLY A 673 -9.27 -13.75 -18.74
N GLU A 674 -8.36 -13.74 -17.75
CA GLU A 674 -8.41 -14.70 -16.65
C GLU A 674 -9.56 -14.39 -15.68
N ASP A 675 -10.04 -15.40 -14.95
CA ASP A 675 -11.02 -15.21 -13.88
C ASP A 675 -10.41 -14.43 -12.70
N GLY A 676 -11.25 -13.81 -11.88
CA GLY A 676 -10.82 -12.93 -10.79
C GLY A 676 -10.25 -13.70 -9.60
N GLY A 677 -9.15 -13.19 -9.03
CA GLY A 677 -8.78 -13.44 -7.63
C GLY A 677 -9.51 -12.46 -6.70
N MET A 678 -9.27 -12.51 -5.39
CA MET A 678 -9.96 -11.68 -4.42
C MET A 678 -9.01 -10.71 -3.71
N ILE A 679 -9.43 -9.45 -3.57
CA ILE A 679 -8.72 -8.39 -2.84
C ILE A 679 -9.49 -8.03 -1.58
N LYS A 680 -8.82 -8.09 -0.43
CA LYS A 680 -9.22 -7.42 0.81
C LYS A 680 -8.42 -6.12 0.94
N SER A 681 -9.09 -5.00 1.17
CA SER A 681 -8.48 -3.67 1.35
C SER A 681 -8.74 -3.17 2.77
N PHE A 682 -7.73 -2.52 3.38
CA PHE A 682 -7.87 -1.85 4.68
C PHE A 682 -6.90 -0.68 4.82
N GLY A 683 -7.36 0.48 5.29
CA GLY A 683 -6.50 1.58 5.75
C GLY A 683 -5.72 2.32 4.65
N ASN A 684 -6.03 2.08 3.37
CA ASN A 684 -5.39 2.75 2.24
C ASN A 684 -5.80 4.24 2.14
N LEU A 685 -4.91 5.09 1.65
CA LEU A 685 -5.16 6.53 1.46
C LEU A 685 -5.07 6.90 -0.02
N TYR A 686 -6.13 7.56 -0.50
CA TYR A 686 -6.35 7.95 -1.88
C TYR A 686 -6.23 9.47 -2.04
N ALA A 687 -5.00 9.98 -2.19
CA ALA A 687 -4.68 11.36 -1.86
C ALA A 687 -5.03 12.36 -2.98
N GLU A 688 -4.61 12.03 -4.20
CA GLU A 688 -4.89 12.82 -5.40
C GLU A 688 -5.58 11.90 -6.39
N LYS A 689 -6.89 12.09 -6.56
CA LYS A 689 -7.68 11.39 -7.55
C LYS A 689 -7.17 11.84 -8.92
N GLY A 690 -6.52 10.97 -9.69
CA GLY A 690 -5.93 11.34 -10.97
C GLY A 690 -6.94 11.98 -11.93
N ALA A 691 -6.49 12.53 -13.06
CA ALA A 691 -7.28 13.38 -13.96
C ALA A 691 -8.54 12.75 -14.59
N SER A 692 -8.86 11.49 -14.29
CA SER A 692 -10.04 10.80 -14.81
C SER A 692 -11.21 10.85 -13.82
N SER A 693 -12.40 11.08 -14.37
CA SER A 693 -13.69 10.79 -13.76
C SER A 693 -13.89 9.30 -13.36
N ASN A 694 -12.85 8.47 -13.45
CA ASN A 694 -12.86 7.03 -13.18
C ASN A 694 -12.08 6.63 -11.91
N TYR A 695 -11.50 7.59 -11.17
CA TYR A 695 -10.85 7.31 -9.89
C TYR A 695 -11.89 6.95 -8.83
N THR A 696 -12.31 5.68 -8.75
CA THR A 696 -12.92 5.12 -7.54
C THR A 696 -12.78 3.61 -7.54
N VAL A 697 -12.04 3.08 -6.57
CA VAL A 697 -12.10 1.66 -6.22
C VAL A 697 -13.55 1.32 -5.89
N ILE A 698 -14.15 0.41 -6.65
CA ILE A 698 -15.51 -0.04 -6.37
C ILE A 698 -15.44 -1.02 -5.21
N THR A 699 -16.05 -0.68 -4.07
CA THR A 699 -16.06 -1.55 -2.89
C THR A 699 -17.23 -2.51 -2.92
N HIS A 700 -17.14 -3.59 -2.13
CA HIS A 700 -18.26 -4.52 -1.90
C HIS A 700 -19.54 -3.82 -1.38
N THR A 701 -19.42 -2.67 -0.70
CA THR A 701 -20.56 -1.89 -0.21
C THR A 701 -21.23 -1.06 -1.31
N ALA A 702 -20.46 -0.63 -2.32
CA ALA A 702 -21.00 0.04 -3.50
C ALA A 702 -21.65 -0.96 -4.47
N SER A 703 -21.12 -2.19 -4.54
CA SER A 703 -21.63 -3.27 -5.39
C SER A 703 -21.28 -4.62 -4.78
N ALA A 704 -22.29 -5.42 -4.43
CA ALA A 704 -22.07 -6.69 -3.71
C ALA A 704 -21.43 -7.80 -4.57
N ASP A 705 -21.66 -7.77 -5.88
CA ASP A 705 -21.24 -8.84 -6.81
C ASP A 705 -20.29 -8.35 -7.92
N ASP A 706 -19.99 -7.05 -7.98
CA ASP A 706 -19.21 -6.44 -9.07
C ASP A 706 -18.33 -5.29 -8.53
N PHE A 707 -17.24 -5.66 -7.85
CA PHE A 707 -16.36 -4.76 -7.09
C PHE A 707 -14.88 -5.00 -7.36
N ASP A 708 -14.03 -4.02 -7.05
CA ASP A 708 -12.56 -4.08 -7.12
C ASP A 708 -11.93 -4.61 -5.83
N CYS A 709 -12.58 -4.41 -4.67
CA CYS A 709 -12.15 -4.99 -3.41
C CYS A 709 -13.26 -5.17 -2.38
N TYR A 710 -13.02 -6.07 -1.43
CA TYR A 710 -13.69 -6.06 -0.14
C TYR A 710 -13.00 -5.05 0.78
N GLU A 711 -13.57 -3.86 0.94
CA GLU A 711 -13.07 -2.86 1.90
C GLU A 711 -13.49 -3.23 3.33
N ALA A 712 -12.53 -3.68 4.14
CA ALA A 712 -12.75 -4.09 5.52
C ALA A 712 -12.90 -2.87 6.45
N SER A 713 -13.78 -2.96 7.44
CA SER A 713 -13.97 -1.96 8.48
C SER A 713 -12.88 -1.97 9.56
N SER A 714 -12.19 -3.11 9.71
CA SER A 714 -11.03 -3.27 10.59
C SER A 714 -10.02 -4.23 9.96
N ARG A 715 -8.74 -4.11 10.35
CA ARG A 715 -7.67 -5.01 9.87
C ARG A 715 -8.05 -6.48 10.03
N ASP A 716 -8.55 -6.87 11.20
CA ASP A 716 -8.79 -8.27 11.54
C ASP A 716 -10.16 -8.80 11.11
N GLU A 717 -10.95 -8.00 10.40
CA GLU A 717 -12.21 -8.45 9.83
C GLU A 717 -11.98 -9.56 8.81
N GLN A 718 -12.62 -10.70 8.99
CA GLN A 718 -12.59 -11.76 8.00
C GLN A 718 -13.60 -11.48 6.89
N VAL A 719 -13.17 -11.63 5.63
CA VAL A 719 -14.06 -11.57 4.47
C VAL A 719 -15.02 -12.77 4.55
N PRO A 720 -16.35 -12.55 4.62
CA PRO A 720 -17.32 -13.64 4.67
C PRO A 720 -17.24 -14.50 3.40
N ALA A 721 -17.35 -15.82 3.56
CA ALA A 721 -17.29 -16.78 2.45
C ALA A 721 -18.38 -16.60 1.38
N SER A 722 -19.43 -15.81 1.68
CA SER A 722 -20.47 -15.43 0.72
C SER A 722 -19.98 -14.44 -0.34
N TYR A 723 -18.91 -13.69 -0.07
CA TYR A 723 -18.30 -12.80 -1.06
C TYR A 723 -17.35 -13.61 -1.94
N VAL A 724 -17.73 -13.76 -3.20
CA VAL A 724 -16.95 -14.44 -4.23
C VAL A 724 -16.80 -13.56 -5.45
N THR A 725 -15.73 -13.76 -6.22
CA THR A 725 -15.60 -13.06 -7.49
C THR A 725 -16.66 -13.51 -8.49
N LYS A 726 -17.17 -12.54 -9.26
CA LYS A 726 -18.17 -12.71 -10.32
C LYS A 726 -17.76 -13.75 -11.35
N PHE A 727 -16.47 -13.80 -11.67
CA PHE A 727 -15.86 -14.76 -12.57
C PHE A 727 -14.81 -15.56 -11.82
N GLY A 728 -14.98 -16.89 -11.80
CA GLY A 728 -14.14 -17.84 -11.08
C GLY A 728 -14.73 -18.33 -9.75
N ASN A 729 -15.70 -17.60 -9.17
CA ASN A 729 -16.26 -17.89 -7.84
C ASN A 729 -15.18 -18.01 -6.76
N THR A 730 -14.13 -17.18 -6.85
CA THR A 730 -13.01 -17.20 -5.90
C THR A 730 -13.42 -16.54 -4.60
N SER A 731 -13.25 -17.23 -3.47
CA SER A 731 -13.36 -16.64 -2.12
C SER A 731 -12.00 -16.18 -1.60
N TYR A 732 -11.99 -15.22 -0.68
CA TYR A 732 -10.77 -14.81 0.02
C TYR A 732 -10.34 -15.87 1.06
N SER A 733 -9.06 -16.19 1.16
CA SER A 733 -8.55 -17.21 2.07
C SER A 733 -8.50 -16.79 3.54
N ASN A 734 -8.58 -15.48 3.84
CA ASN A 734 -8.39 -14.89 5.17
C ASN A 734 -7.02 -15.23 5.81
N PHE A 735 -6.00 -15.47 4.98
CA PHE A 735 -4.63 -15.80 5.42
C PHE A 735 -4.02 -14.75 6.36
N ASP A 736 -4.38 -13.48 6.17
CA ASP A 736 -3.91 -12.30 6.87
C ASP A 736 -4.37 -12.22 8.33
N THR A 737 -5.44 -12.96 8.67
CA THR A 737 -5.93 -13.13 10.05
C THR A 737 -5.44 -14.42 10.71
N ASN A 738 -4.70 -15.25 9.97
CA ASN A 738 -4.13 -16.49 10.47
C ASN A 738 -2.66 -16.31 10.86
N PRO A 739 -2.31 -16.29 12.16
CA PRO A 739 -0.94 -16.06 12.62
C PRO A 739 0.04 -17.19 12.24
N SER A 740 -0.43 -18.37 11.83
CA SER A 740 0.46 -19.42 11.33
C SER A 740 0.88 -19.21 9.88
N LEU A 741 0.09 -18.46 9.12
CA LEU A 741 0.35 -18.16 7.71
C LEU A 741 0.99 -16.79 7.56
N MET A 742 0.57 -15.80 8.35
CA MET A 742 1.03 -14.43 8.24
C MET A 742 2.40 -14.19 8.87
N HIS A 743 3.26 -13.41 8.21
CA HIS A 743 4.53 -12.95 8.77
C HIS A 743 4.31 -11.89 9.87
N THR A 744 5.31 -11.67 10.73
CA THR A 744 5.29 -10.56 11.69
C THR A 744 5.63 -9.25 10.96
N TYR A 745 4.93 -8.17 11.30
CA TYR A 745 5.16 -6.83 10.75
C TYR A 745 4.42 -5.79 11.60
N THR A 746 4.60 -4.51 11.28
CA THR A 746 3.82 -3.41 11.84
C THR A 746 3.52 -2.42 10.72
N ALA A 747 2.27 -2.40 10.23
CA ALA A 747 1.83 -1.41 9.26
C ALA A 747 1.91 -0.01 9.86
N GLN A 748 2.28 0.96 9.02
CA GLN A 748 2.31 2.37 9.38
C GLN A 748 1.04 3.00 8.82
N PRO A 749 0.51 4.08 9.40
CA PRO A 749 -0.60 4.80 8.79
C PRO A 749 -0.24 5.22 7.37
N ALA A 750 -1.16 5.04 6.42
CA ALA A 750 -0.91 5.36 5.02
C ALA A 750 -0.36 6.78 4.81
N ALA A 751 -0.81 7.77 5.59
CA ALA A 751 -0.33 9.16 5.52
C ALA A 751 1.19 9.33 5.80
N GLU A 752 1.81 8.41 6.54
CA GLU A 752 3.27 8.45 6.81
C GLU A 752 4.09 7.77 5.71
N VAL A 753 3.46 6.98 4.84
CA VAL A 753 4.13 6.19 3.81
C VAL A 753 5.03 7.05 2.90
N PRO A 754 4.60 8.19 2.34
CA PRO A 754 5.48 8.99 1.49
C PRO A 754 6.77 9.43 2.19
N ALA A 755 6.66 9.88 3.45
CA ALA A 755 7.82 10.32 4.23
C ALA A 755 8.80 9.17 4.52
N THR A 756 8.27 7.99 4.85
CA THR A 756 9.09 6.80 5.11
C THR A 756 9.75 6.29 3.82
N VAL A 757 8.98 6.17 2.73
CA VAL A 757 9.44 5.62 1.45
C VAL A 757 10.43 6.55 0.75
N MET A 758 10.18 7.86 0.72
CA MET A 758 11.09 8.84 0.13
C MET A 758 12.24 9.23 1.07
N GLY A 759 12.17 8.85 2.35
CA GLY A 759 13.16 9.18 3.36
C GLY A 759 14.53 8.53 3.15
N PHE A 760 15.53 8.98 3.89
CA PHE A 760 16.93 8.52 3.82
C PHE A 760 17.11 7.01 3.98
N TYR A 761 16.26 6.35 4.80
CA TYR A 761 16.25 4.90 4.99
C TYR A 761 15.16 4.18 4.18
N GLY A 762 14.47 4.91 3.29
CA GLY A 762 13.36 4.43 2.50
C GLY A 762 13.80 3.78 1.19
N ALA A 763 12.87 3.70 0.25
CA ALA A 763 13.05 3.00 -1.02
C ALA A 763 14.25 3.46 -1.86
N GLY A 764 14.80 2.53 -2.64
CA GLY A 764 15.93 2.78 -3.52
C GLY A 764 17.28 2.61 -2.83
N ARG A 765 18.35 2.88 -3.58
CA ARG A 765 19.72 2.75 -3.06
C ARG A 765 20.02 3.78 -1.97
N LEU A 766 21.12 3.56 -1.25
CA LEU A 766 21.77 4.55 -0.38
C LEU A 766 21.78 5.92 -1.07
N ASN A 767 21.42 6.98 -0.33
CA ASN A 767 21.32 8.36 -0.84
C ASN A 767 20.42 8.54 -2.07
N LYS A 768 19.48 7.62 -2.31
CA LYS A 768 18.60 7.61 -3.50
C LYS A 768 19.37 7.48 -4.82
N GLY A 769 20.55 6.88 -4.75
CA GLY A 769 21.41 6.66 -5.91
C GLY A 769 22.08 7.93 -6.44
N ASP A 770 23.09 7.74 -7.28
CA ASP A 770 23.83 8.80 -7.96
C ASP A 770 23.12 9.34 -9.22
N PHE A 771 22.19 8.56 -9.78
CA PHE A 771 21.29 8.98 -10.85
C PHE A 771 20.04 9.62 -10.24
N GLN A 772 19.75 10.87 -10.63
CA GLN A 772 18.61 11.63 -10.14
C GLN A 772 17.75 12.06 -11.32
N TRP A 773 16.44 11.86 -11.19
CA TRP A 773 15.44 12.30 -12.16
C TRP A 773 14.30 12.98 -11.43
N THR A 774 13.69 14.00 -12.04
CA THR A 774 12.51 14.68 -11.49
C THR A 774 11.43 14.63 -12.54
N PHE A 775 10.34 13.94 -12.22
CA PHE A 775 9.18 13.87 -13.08
C PHE A 775 8.42 15.19 -13.07
N ASP A 776 7.90 15.60 -14.23
CA ASP A 776 6.93 16.67 -14.35
C ASP A 776 5.53 16.09 -14.17
N ASN A 777 5.06 16.01 -12.92
CA ASN A 777 3.77 15.43 -12.56
C ASN A 777 2.60 15.99 -13.39
N ALA A 778 2.68 17.24 -13.88
CA ALA A 778 1.63 17.82 -14.70
C ALA A 778 1.44 17.12 -16.06
N THR A 779 2.50 16.50 -16.59
CA THR A 779 2.49 15.82 -17.88
C THR A 779 2.76 14.32 -17.78
N GLU A 780 3.46 13.88 -16.73
CA GLU A 780 3.95 12.51 -16.61
C GLU A 780 3.06 11.62 -15.73
N ASP A 781 2.22 12.17 -14.83
CA ASP A 781 1.31 11.40 -13.96
C ASP A 781 0.37 10.44 -14.73
N THR A 782 0.06 10.74 -16.00
CA THR A 782 -0.80 9.91 -16.86
C THR A 782 -0.07 9.31 -18.06
N ASN A 783 1.23 9.60 -18.19
CA ASN A 783 2.02 9.21 -19.34
C ASN A 783 2.53 7.77 -19.18
N TYR A 784 2.15 6.90 -20.12
CA TYR A 784 2.67 5.53 -20.21
C TYR A 784 3.52 5.30 -21.47
N ASP A 785 3.84 6.36 -22.22
CA ASP A 785 4.84 6.32 -23.28
C ASP A 785 6.25 6.42 -22.69
N VAL A 786 7.24 5.99 -23.46
CA VAL A 786 8.66 6.11 -23.07
C VAL A 786 9.06 7.59 -23.04
N ILE A 787 9.52 8.07 -21.88
CA ILE A 787 10.09 9.40 -21.73
C ILE A 787 11.47 9.42 -22.41
N SER A 788 11.53 10.02 -23.60
CA SER A 788 12.72 9.98 -24.46
C SER A 788 13.97 10.59 -23.80
N ALA A 789 13.80 11.64 -22.99
CA ALA A 789 14.89 12.27 -22.26
C ALA A 789 15.44 11.37 -21.14
N LEU A 790 14.56 10.75 -20.34
CA LEU A 790 14.94 9.76 -19.32
C LEU A 790 15.66 8.57 -19.95
N LYS A 791 15.10 7.97 -21.00
CA LYS A 791 15.75 6.86 -21.72
C LYS A 791 17.15 7.23 -22.23
N THR A 792 17.29 8.43 -22.79
CA THR A 792 18.60 8.93 -23.26
C THR A 792 19.59 9.09 -22.09
N ALA A 793 19.13 9.58 -20.94
CA ALA A 793 19.96 9.72 -19.75
C ALA A 793 20.42 8.35 -19.21
N LEU A 794 19.54 7.35 -19.18
CA LEU A 794 19.84 5.99 -18.73
C LEU A 794 20.80 5.25 -19.67
N VAL A 795 20.62 5.37 -20.99
CA VAL A 795 21.52 4.75 -21.98
C VAL A 795 22.92 5.36 -21.91
N ASN A 796 23.01 6.65 -21.60
CA ASN A 796 24.29 7.36 -21.47
C ASN A 796 24.84 7.38 -20.04
N TYR A 797 24.21 6.67 -19.10
CA TYR A 797 24.66 6.63 -17.72
C TYR A 797 26.08 6.08 -17.62
N SER A 798 26.86 6.71 -16.73
CA SER A 798 28.19 6.25 -16.33
C SER A 798 28.40 6.65 -14.88
N SER A 799 28.88 5.72 -14.06
CA SER A 799 29.37 6.06 -12.72
C SER A 799 30.52 7.08 -12.82
N LYS A 800 30.64 7.93 -11.79
CA LYS A 800 31.74 8.88 -11.59
C LYS A 800 32.97 8.22 -10.92
N LEU A 801 32.89 6.94 -10.59
CA LEU A 801 34.01 6.18 -10.03
C LEU A 801 35.19 6.20 -11.01
N VAL A 802 36.34 6.68 -10.52
CA VAL A 802 37.59 6.71 -11.30
C VAL A 802 38.38 5.43 -11.08
N LYS A 803 38.56 5.04 -9.81
CA LYS A 803 39.29 3.83 -9.40
C LYS A 803 39.03 3.48 -7.93
N ILE A 804 39.48 2.30 -7.53
CA ILE A 804 39.72 1.96 -6.12
C ILE A 804 41.10 2.52 -5.74
N PHE A 805 41.25 3.08 -4.54
CA PHE A 805 42.49 3.71 -4.07
C PHE A 805 43.65 2.73 -3.87
#